data_AF-A0A8C4LYE1-F1
#
_entry.id   AF-A0A8C4LYE1-F1
#
_cell.length_a   1.000
_cell.length_b   1.000
_cell.length_c   1.000
_cell.angle_alpha   90.00
_cell.angle_beta   90.00
_cell.angle_gamma   90.00
#
_symmetry.space_group_name_H-M   'P 1'
#
loop_
_entity.id
_entity.type
_entity.pdbx_description
1 polymer ?
#
loop_
_entity_poly.entity_id
_entity_poly.type
_entity_poly.pdbx_seq_one_letter_code
_entity_poly.pdbx_strand_id
1 'polypeptide(L)'
;MGSVSESEVDRRKCGYGVCGYILLAGKVTLFPFSIKFLPLPPQAMFSTNRGTVGGFFLAGRNMVWWPIGASLFASNIGSGHFVGLAGSGAASGIAMGGFEWNALILVVVLGWVFVPIYIKAGVVTMPEYLKKRFGGQRIQVYLSLLSLLLYIFTKISADIFSGAIFINMALGLDLYLAIILLLAVTGIYTITGESIQLKPKRQRVDFCCQYFPAFNEVGGYEAFMEKYMKAIPTMISDGNITIKEECYTPRADSFHIFRDPLKGDLPWPGLIFGLFILTLWYWCTDQVIVQRCLSAKNMSHVKGGCIMCGYLKILPMFLMVMTGMVSRILYTERVACVLPSECEKYCGIKVGCSNIAYPTLVIELMPDGLRGLMLSVMLASLMSSLTSIFNSASTLFTMDIYTKIRKRASEKELMLVGRLFILVLIGVSIAWVPIVQSAQSGQLFDYIQSITSYLGPPIAAVFLLAIFWKRTTESGAFWGLILGFLVGLARMITEFAYGTGSCMEPSNCPTIICGVHYLYFAIILFAISVITIVVVSLFTKPIPDVHLYRLCWSLRNSKEERIDLDAGEENIQDTLEESIEIEVPEKKKGYFRRAYDLFCGLDQQKGPKMTKEEEEAMKLKMTDTSEKPLWRTIMNINGIILLTVAVFCHAYFA
;
A
#
# COMPACT_ATOMS: atom_id res chain seq x y z
N MET A 1 -52.87 31.69 -16.32
CA MET A 1 -52.73 32.20 -17.70
C MET A 1 -51.35 32.83 -17.82
N GLY A 2 -50.55 32.42 -18.80
CA GLY A 2 -49.32 33.14 -19.16
C GLY A 2 -48.05 32.29 -19.20
N SER A 3 -47.97 31.39 -20.17
CA SER A 3 -46.75 30.76 -20.69
C SER A 3 -45.81 31.79 -21.34
N VAL A 4 -44.50 31.72 -21.10
CA VAL A 4 -43.46 32.17 -22.05
C VAL A 4 -42.28 31.21 -22.04
N SER A 5 -41.83 30.91 -23.24
CA SER A 5 -40.95 29.85 -23.75
C SER A 5 -39.46 30.04 -23.52
N GLU A 6 -38.75 28.90 -23.52
CA GLU A 6 -37.32 28.76 -23.78
C GLU A 6 -36.91 29.39 -25.13
N SER A 7 -35.77 30.10 -25.17
CA SER A 7 -34.75 29.96 -26.22
C SER A 7 -33.56 30.92 -26.02
N GLU A 8 -32.36 30.39 -26.30
CA GLU A 8 -31.13 31.09 -26.70
C GLU A 8 -30.33 31.91 -25.67
N VAL A 9 -29.36 31.25 -25.01
CA VAL A 9 -28.05 31.88 -24.72
C VAL A 9 -26.90 30.89 -24.99
N ASP A 10 -26.22 31.18 -26.09
CA ASP A 10 -24.80 31.03 -26.40
C ASP A 10 -24.11 29.65 -26.39
N ARG A 11 -24.05 29.06 -27.59
CA ARG A 11 -23.39 27.78 -27.96
C ARG A 11 -21.96 27.96 -28.50
N ARG A 12 -21.17 28.96 -28.07
CA ARG A 12 -19.79 29.11 -28.56
C ARG A 12 -18.77 29.37 -27.45
N LYS A 13 -18.22 28.27 -26.92
CA LYS A 13 -16.81 28.09 -26.49
C LYS A 13 -16.63 26.69 -25.88
N CYS A 14 -16.70 25.65 -26.73
CA CYS A 14 -16.22 24.32 -26.36
C CYS A 14 -14.83 24.11 -26.98
N GLY A 15 -13.79 24.38 -26.19
CA GLY A 15 -12.44 23.91 -26.45
C GLY A 15 -12.24 22.58 -25.73
N TYR A 16 -11.81 21.57 -26.49
CA TYR A 16 -11.51 20.19 -26.09
C TYR A 16 -11.24 19.94 -24.60
N GLY A 17 -12.22 19.36 -23.91
CA GLY A 17 -12.11 18.82 -22.56
C GLY A 17 -13.23 17.80 -22.34
N VAL A 18 -12.90 16.59 -21.90
CA VAL A 18 -13.87 15.54 -21.61
C VAL A 18 -14.53 15.86 -20.27
N CYS A 19 -15.79 16.31 -20.29
CA CYS A 19 -16.62 16.48 -19.10
C CYS A 19 -17.18 15.12 -18.65
N GLY A 20 -16.73 14.60 -17.50
CA GLY A 20 -17.42 13.53 -16.79
C GLY A 20 -18.50 14.14 -15.87
N TYR A 21 -19.76 13.79 -16.09
CA TYR A 21 -20.89 14.24 -15.28
C TYR A 21 -21.24 13.15 -14.26
N ILE A 22 -21.42 13.53 -12.98
CA ILE A 22 -21.99 12.65 -11.95
C ILE A 22 -23.38 13.19 -11.61
N LEU A 23 -24.42 12.44 -11.99
CA LEU A 23 -25.81 12.69 -11.63
C LEU A 23 -26.08 12.09 -10.25
N LEU A 24 -26.32 12.93 -9.26
CA LEU A 24 -26.86 12.53 -7.95
C LEU A 24 -28.36 12.80 -7.92
N ALA A 25 -29.11 11.80 -7.47
CA ALA A 25 -30.57 11.72 -7.39
C ALA A 25 -31.29 13.08 -7.17
N GLY A 26 -31.87 13.62 -8.23
CA GLY A 26 -32.94 14.63 -8.18
C GLY A 26 -32.56 16.06 -7.76
N LYS A 27 -31.32 16.32 -7.33
CA LYS A 27 -30.82 17.69 -7.08
C LYS A 27 -29.49 17.90 -7.79
N VAL A 28 -29.53 18.67 -8.88
CA VAL A 28 -28.35 19.14 -9.61
C VAL A 28 -27.57 20.10 -8.70
N THR A 29 -26.71 19.57 -7.85
CA THR A 29 -25.68 20.37 -7.21
C THR A 29 -24.49 20.37 -8.15
N LEU A 30 -24.44 21.40 -9.00
CA LEU A 30 -23.32 21.71 -9.87
C LEU A 30 -22.07 21.94 -9.01
N PHE A 31 -21.24 20.90 -8.83
CA PHE A 31 -19.82 21.15 -8.69
C PHE A 31 -19.26 21.17 -10.11
N PRO A 32 -18.96 22.35 -10.67
CA PRO A 32 -18.10 22.37 -11.83
C PRO A 32 -16.81 21.69 -11.39
N PHE A 33 -16.47 20.57 -12.03
CA PHE A 33 -15.07 20.16 -12.20
C PHE A 33 -14.39 21.30 -12.96
N SER A 34 -14.11 22.39 -12.24
CA SER A 34 -13.08 23.31 -12.62
C SER A 34 -11.79 22.54 -12.42
N ILE A 35 -11.44 21.78 -13.46
CA ILE A 35 -10.07 21.44 -13.78
C ILE A 35 -9.34 22.76 -14.03
N LYS A 36 -9.18 23.58 -12.99
CA LYS A 36 -8.13 24.59 -12.93
C LYS A 36 -6.93 23.86 -12.37
N PHE A 37 -6.33 23.04 -13.23
CA PHE A 37 -4.89 22.86 -13.16
C PHE A 37 -4.32 24.27 -13.26
N LEU A 38 -3.83 24.81 -12.15
CA LEU A 38 -2.79 25.80 -12.29
C LEU A 38 -1.70 25.09 -13.09
N PRO A 39 -1.31 25.57 -14.29
CA PRO A 39 -0.15 25.00 -14.94
C PRO A 39 0.97 25.07 -13.91
N LEU A 40 1.52 23.91 -13.56
CA LEU A 40 2.87 23.89 -13.02
C LEU A 40 3.68 24.83 -13.91
N PRO A 41 4.46 25.78 -13.35
CA PRO A 41 5.27 26.66 -14.18
C PRO A 41 6.03 25.76 -15.18
N PRO A 42 6.08 26.10 -16.49
CA PRO A 42 6.74 25.27 -17.49
C PRO A 42 8.14 24.82 -17.03
N GLN A 43 8.80 25.64 -16.21
CA GLN A 43 10.04 25.32 -15.51
C GLN A 43 10.03 24.00 -14.71
N ALA A 44 8.93 23.59 -14.06
CA ALA A 44 8.84 22.29 -13.38
C ALA A 44 8.71 21.10 -14.35
N MET A 45 8.09 21.33 -15.52
CA MET A 45 7.98 20.33 -16.60
C MET A 45 9.33 20.16 -17.33
N PHE A 46 10.11 21.23 -17.44
CA PHE A 46 11.45 21.26 -18.05
C PHE A 46 12.61 21.01 -17.06
N SER A 47 12.38 21.06 -15.74
CA SER A 47 13.42 20.89 -14.71
C SER A 47 13.67 19.45 -14.28
N THR A 48 12.87 18.48 -14.73
CA THR A 48 13.09 17.09 -14.33
C THR A 48 14.09 16.46 -15.31
N ASN A 49 15.27 16.12 -14.82
CA ASN A 49 16.31 15.44 -15.59
C ASN A 49 15.82 14.02 -15.95
N ARG A 50 15.02 13.90 -17.01
CA ARG A 50 14.37 12.66 -17.47
C ARG A 50 15.32 11.75 -18.27
N GLY A 51 16.57 12.15 -18.46
CA GLY A 51 17.53 11.44 -19.31
C GLY A 51 18.11 10.15 -18.72
N THR A 52 17.88 9.85 -17.44
CA THR A 52 18.38 8.62 -16.80
C THR A 52 17.32 7.99 -15.89
N VAL A 53 17.30 6.65 -15.86
CA VAL A 53 16.37 5.84 -15.04
C VAL A 53 16.43 6.26 -13.56
N GLY A 54 17.64 6.52 -13.03
CA GLY A 54 17.83 7.02 -11.67
C GLY A 54 17.25 8.41 -11.42
N GLY A 55 17.32 9.33 -12.40
CA GLY A 55 16.73 10.67 -12.30
C GLY A 55 15.20 10.65 -12.26
N PHE A 56 14.59 9.74 -13.02
CA PHE A 56 13.14 9.51 -13.03
C PHE A 56 12.62 8.93 -11.72
N PHE A 57 13.33 7.96 -11.12
CA PHE A 57 12.88 7.24 -9.92
C PHE A 57 13.26 7.89 -8.57
N LEU A 58 14.36 8.64 -8.49
CA LEU A 58 14.87 9.24 -7.24
C LEU A 58 14.66 10.75 -7.12
N ALA A 59 14.11 11.40 -8.15
CA ALA A 59 13.92 12.86 -8.19
C ALA A 59 15.17 13.65 -7.74
N GLY A 60 16.37 13.15 -8.11
CA GLY A 60 17.66 13.77 -7.79
C GLY A 60 18.06 13.79 -6.30
N ARG A 61 17.47 12.93 -5.45
CA ARG A 61 17.72 12.88 -3.98
C ARG A 61 17.70 14.25 -3.31
N ASN A 62 16.70 15.08 -3.61
CA ASN A 62 16.61 16.43 -3.04
C ASN A 62 15.41 16.59 -2.10
N MET A 63 14.78 15.49 -1.68
CA MET A 63 13.61 15.55 -0.80
C MET A 63 14.04 15.85 0.63
N VAL A 64 13.35 16.83 1.23
CA VAL A 64 13.48 17.17 2.65
C VAL A 64 12.59 16.26 3.51
N TRP A 65 12.57 16.43 4.83
CA TRP A 65 12.00 15.41 5.74
C TRP A 65 10.47 15.41 5.72
N TRP A 66 9.83 16.58 5.59
CA TRP A 66 8.37 16.68 5.70
C TRP A 66 7.60 16.10 4.49
N PRO A 67 8.04 16.24 3.22
CA PRO A 67 7.40 15.55 2.12
C PRO A 67 7.63 14.05 2.23
N ILE A 68 8.78 13.59 2.74
CA ILE A 68 9.05 12.16 2.95
C ILE A 68 8.09 11.59 3.99
N GLY A 69 7.97 12.20 5.17
CA GLY A 69 7.06 11.72 6.20
C GLY A 69 5.60 11.68 5.76
N ALA A 70 5.13 12.75 5.11
CA ALA A 70 3.78 12.79 4.54
C ALA A 70 3.59 11.75 3.41
N SER A 71 4.62 11.52 2.60
CA SER A 71 4.65 10.56 1.50
C SER A 71 4.62 9.12 2.00
N LEU A 72 5.37 8.80 3.06
CA LEU A 72 5.35 7.48 3.73
C LEU A 72 3.97 7.20 4.32
N PHE A 73 3.40 8.17 5.05
CA PHE A 73 2.07 8.05 5.64
C PHE A 73 0.99 7.88 4.57
N ALA A 74 0.95 8.75 3.54
CA ALA A 74 -0.05 8.68 2.48
C ALA A 74 0.08 7.44 1.58
N SER A 75 1.27 6.82 1.52
CA SER A 75 1.44 5.54 0.81
C SER A 75 0.85 4.36 1.54
N ASN A 76 0.72 4.47 2.86
CA ASN A 76 0.10 3.43 3.66
C ASN A 76 -1.40 3.69 3.82
N ILE A 77 -1.78 4.93 4.15
CA ILE A 77 -3.18 5.31 4.34
C ILE A 77 -3.86 5.50 2.99
N GLY A 78 -4.51 4.43 2.53
CA GLY A 78 -5.34 4.40 1.34
C GLY A 78 -6.82 4.18 1.64
N SER A 79 -7.61 3.98 0.59
CA SER A 79 -9.05 3.73 0.68
C SER A 79 -9.38 2.48 1.52
N GLY A 80 -8.56 1.44 1.40
CA GLY A 80 -8.67 0.22 2.21
C GLY A 80 -8.53 0.46 3.71
N HIS A 81 -7.86 1.52 4.17
CA HIS A 81 -7.83 1.87 5.60
C HIS A 81 -9.12 2.59 6.00
N PHE A 82 -9.60 3.53 5.19
CA PHE A 82 -10.88 4.21 5.48
C PHE A 82 -12.07 3.25 5.55
N VAL A 83 -12.16 2.28 4.64
CA VAL A 83 -13.26 1.30 4.62
C VAL A 83 -12.96 0.12 5.54
N GLY A 84 -11.80 -0.49 5.37
CA GLY A 84 -11.45 -1.72 6.07
C GLY A 84 -11.08 -1.50 7.54
N LEU A 85 -10.18 -0.57 7.85
CA LEU A 85 -9.73 -0.35 9.23
C LEU A 85 -10.86 0.25 10.07
N ALA A 86 -11.61 1.22 9.54
CA ALA A 86 -12.77 1.75 10.23
C ALA A 86 -13.89 0.71 10.37
N GLY A 87 -14.14 -0.12 9.34
CA GLY A 87 -15.12 -1.19 9.43
C GLY A 87 -14.75 -2.26 10.45
N SER A 88 -13.48 -2.65 10.50
CA SER A 88 -12.99 -3.58 11.51
C SER A 88 -13.03 -2.94 12.90
N GLY A 89 -12.77 -1.63 13.01
CA GLY A 89 -13.00 -0.88 14.24
C GLY A 89 -14.47 -0.89 14.68
N ALA A 90 -15.41 -0.74 13.74
CA ALA A 90 -16.85 -0.84 14.03
C ALA A 90 -17.23 -2.23 14.55
N ALA A 91 -16.70 -3.30 13.94
CA ALA A 91 -16.98 -4.68 14.30
C ALA A 91 -16.33 -5.09 15.63
N SER A 92 -15.03 -4.82 15.77
CA SER A 92 -14.14 -5.39 16.78
C SER A 92 -13.76 -4.40 17.90
N GLY A 93 -13.76 -3.10 17.63
CA GLY A 93 -13.38 -2.06 18.57
C GLY A 93 -11.92 -1.61 18.42
N ILE A 94 -11.33 -1.14 19.52
CA ILE A 94 -10.10 -0.36 19.47
C ILE A 94 -8.82 -1.16 19.21
N ALA A 95 -8.84 -2.49 19.40
CA ALA A 95 -7.66 -3.32 19.23
C ALA A 95 -7.09 -3.25 17.81
N MET A 96 -7.93 -2.94 16.81
CA MET A 96 -7.50 -2.69 15.43
C MET A 96 -6.50 -1.54 15.31
N GLY A 97 -6.51 -0.58 16.24
CA GLY A 97 -5.48 0.46 16.33
C GLY A 97 -4.06 -0.08 16.59
N GLY A 98 -3.94 -1.30 17.12
CA GLY A 98 -2.67 -1.99 17.33
C GLY A 98 -1.87 -2.20 16.03
N PHE A 99 -2.52 -2.37 14.88
CA PHE A 99 -1.85 -2.44 13.57
C PHE A 99 -1.07 -1.15 13.25
N GLU A 100 -1.64 -0.01 13.61
CA GLU A 100 -1.10 1.31 13.32
C GLU A 100 0.01 1.69 14.29
N TRP A 101 -0.14 1.34 15.56
CA TRP A 101 0.87 1.65 16.58
C TRP A 101 2.07 0.69 16.56
N ASN A 102 1.91 -0.57 16.14
CA ASN A 102 3.07 -1.45 15.89
C ASN A 102 3.88 -0.95 14.69
N ALA A 103 3.21 -0.47 13.64
CA ALA A 103 3.87 0.12 12.48
C ALA A 103 4.77 1.30 12.84
N LEU A 104 4.38 2.15 13.81
CA LEU A 104 5.20 3.27 14.29
C LEU A 104 6.59 2.82 14.74
N ILE A 105 6.70 1.71 15.46
CA ILE A 105 7.98 1.19 15.95
C ILE A 105 8.87 0.81 14.77
N LEU A 106 8.33 0.08 13.79
CA LEU A 106 9.08 -0.36 12.62
C LEU A 106 9.45 0.79 11.67
N VAL A 107 8.66 1.85 11.62
CA VAL A 107 9.02 3.09 10.89
C VAL A 107 10.29 3.73 11.48
N VAL A 108 10.43 3.74 12.81
CA VAL A 108 11.67 4.21 13.46
C VAL A 108 12.81 3.23 13.14
N VAL A 109 12.59 1.93 13.24
CA VAL A 109 13.61 0.92 12.91
C VAL A 109 14.08 1.06 11.44
N LEU A 110 13.17 1.30 10.50
CA LEU A 110 13.48 1.57 9.09
C LEU A 110 14.54 2.68 8.97
N GLY A 111 14.30 3.82 9.60
CA GLY A 111 15.18 4.98 9.51
C GLY A 111 16.56 4.79 10.17
N TRP A 112 16.68 3.97 11.21
CA TRP A 112 17.94 3.81 11.96
C TRP A 112 18.74 2.55 11.61
N VAL A 113 18.08 1.53 11.08
CA VAL A 113 18.68 0.23 10.82
C VAL A 113 18.75 -0.06 9.33
N PHE A 114 17.60 -0.08 8.64
CA PHE A 114 17.50 -0.59 7.28
C PHE A 114 17.98 0.41 6.23
N VAL A 115 17.44 1.64 6.25
CA VAL A 115 17.80 2.66 5.25
C VAL A 115 19.31 2.97 5.23
N PRO A 116 20.02 3.10 6.36
CA PRO A 116 21.48 3.31 6.33
C PRO A 116 22.23 2.23 5.54
N ILE A 117 21.79 0.97 5.61
CA ILE A 117 22.42 -0.13 4.88
C ILE A 117 22.10 -0.01 3.40
N TYR A 118 20.84 0.24 3.03
CA TYR A 118 20.46 0.39 1.63
C TYR A 118 21.18 1.59 0.96
N ILE A 119 21.32 2.71 1.66
CA ILE A 119 22.09 3.85 1.17
C ILE A 119 23.55 3.47 0.94
N LYS A 120 24.19 2.82 1.92
CA LYS A 120 25.60 2.38 1.81
C LYS A 120 25.82 1.30 0.77
N ALA A 121 24.81 0.46 0.53
CA ALA A 121 24.81 -0.55 -0.51
C ALA A 121 24.76 0.07 -1.92
N GLY A 122 24.31 1.33 -2.03
CA GLY A 122 24.15 2.03 -3.30
C GLY A 122 23.03 1.44 -4.15
N VAL A 123 21.94 1.00 -3.52
CA VAL A 123 20.82 0.33 -4.20
C VAL A 123 19.61 1.24 -4.28
N VAL A 124 18.84 1.09 -5.35
CA VAL A 124 17.60 1.84 -5.58
C VAL A 124 16.39 0.92 -5.43
N THR A 125 16.58 -0.39 -5.63
CA THR A 125 15.51 -1.38 -5.47
C THR A 125 15.85 -2.48 -4.47
N MET A 126 14.82 -3.04 -3.83
CA MET A 126 14.95 -4.13 -2.85
C MET A 126 15.37 -5.46 -3.51
N PRO A 127 14.89 -5.80 -4.71
CA PRO A 127 15.43 -6.95 -5.45
C PRO A 127 16.90 -6.76 -5.83
N GLU A 128 17.34 -5.55 -6.19
CA GLU A 128 18.76 -5.24 -6.46
C GLU A 128 19.61 -5.39 -5.19
N TYR A 129 19.12 -4.98 -4.01
CA TYR A 129 19.81 -5.24 -2.74
C TYR A 129 20.12 -6.73 -2.55
N LEU A 130 19.13 -7.59 -2.81
CA LEU A 130 19.32 -9.03 -2.66
C LEU A 130 20.19 -9.63 -3.76
N LYS A 131 20.14 -9.09 -4.98
CA LYS A 131 21.07 -9.44 -6.05
C LYS A 131 22.52 -9.14 -5.65
N LYS A 132 22.80 -7.95 -5.13
CA LYS A 132 24.14 -7.61 -4.61
C LYS A 132 24.54 -8.45 -3.40
N ARG A 133 23.58 -8.80 -2.53
CA ARG A 133 23.84 -9.56 -1.30
C ARG A 133 24.11 -11.06 -1.52
N PHE A 134 23.42 -11.69 -2.46
CA PHE A 134 23.46 -13.14 -2.65
C PHE A 134 23.97 -13.55 -4.03
N GLY A 135 24.03 -12.63 -4.99
CA GLY A 135 24.32 -12.92 -6.38
C GLY A 135 23.13 -13.58 -7.10
N GLY A 136 23.30 -13.78 -8.41
CA GLY A 136 22.34 -14.50 -9.25
C GLY A 136 21.00 -13.79 -9.46
N GLN A 137 20.16 -14.39 -10.30
CA GLN A 137 18.91 -13.79 -10.75
C GLN A 137 17.66 -14.43 -10.12
N ARG A 138 17.80 -15.59 -9.47
CA ARG A 138 16.68 -16.43 -8.99
C ARG A 138 15.86 -15.74 -7.91
N ILE A 139 16.51 -15.25 -6.86
CA ILE A 139 15.84 -14.55 -5.74
C ILE A 139 15.15 -13.27 -6.22
N GLN A 140 15.79 -12.53 -7.14
CA GLN A 140 15.22 -11.31 -7.71
C GLN A 140 13.91 -11.61 -8.46
N VAL A 141 13.92 -12.57 -9.41
CA VAL A 141 12.69 -12.96 -10.15
C VAL A 141 11.61 -13.45 -9.21
N TYR A 142 11.99 -14.28 -8.24
CA TYR A 142 11.06 -14.82 -7.27
C TYR A 142 10.34 -13.72 -6.48
N LEU A 143 11.08 -12.74 -5.94
CA LEU A 143 10.49 -11.65 -5.17
C LEU A 143 9.66 -10.70 -6.02
N SER A 144 10.06 -10.48 -7.27
CA SER A 144 9.26 -9.74 -8.24
C SER A 144 7.91 -10.44 -8.48
N LEU A 145 7.92 -11.75 -8.76
CA LEU A 145 6.68 -12.53 -8.93
C LEU A 145 5.80 -12.52 -7.67
N LEU A 146 6.39 -12.72 -6.49
CA LEU A 146 5.67 -12.71 -5.22
C LEU A 146 5.08 -11.33 -4.89
N SER A 147 5.80 -10.25 -5.21
CA SER A 147 5.31 -8.88 -5.03
C SER A 147 4.13 -8.55 -5.95
N LEU A 148 4.16 -9.01 -7.22
CA LEU A 148 3.03 -8.88 -8.13
C LEU A 148 1.79 -9.62 -7.61
N LEU A 149 1.99 -10.84 -7.11
CA LEU A 149 0.94 -11.64 -6.51
C LEU A 149 0.33 -10.94 -5.28
N LEU A 150 1.18 -10.40 -4.40
CA LEU A 150 0.74 -9.59 -3.26
C LEU A 150 -0.03 -8.34 -3.71
N TYR A 151 0.41 -7.62 -4.75
CA TYR A 151 -0.30 -6.45 -5.24
C TYR A 151 -1.71 -6.77 -5.71
N ILE A 152 -1.91 -7.89 -6.42
CA ILE A 152 -3.23 -8.34 -6.87
C ILE A 152 -4.12 -8.67 -5.67
N PHE A 153 -3.63 -9.50 -4.75
CA PHE A 153 -4.46 -10.04 -3.68
C PHE A 153 -4.70 -9.10 -2.50
N THR A 154 -3.81 -8.12 -2.29
CA THR A 154 -3.90 -7.17 -1.16
C THR A 154 -4.26 -5.76 -1.61
N LYS A 155 -3.38 -5.08 -2.36
CA LYS A 155 -3.54 -3.64 -2.65
C LYS A 155 -4.64 -3.37 -3.66
N ILE A 156 -4.66 -4.11 -4.78
CA ILE A 156 -5.62 -3.90 -5.86
C ILE A 156 -7.03 -4.32 -5.42
N SER A 157 -7.17 -5.50 -4.82
CA SER A 157 -8.45 -5.99 -4.28
C SER A 157 -9.07 -5.03 -3.26
N ALA A 158 -8.26 -4.52 -2.32
CA ALA A 158 -8.70 -3.58 -1.30
C ALA A 158 -9.19 -2.25 -1.87
N ASP A 159 -8.41 -1.65 -2.78
CA ASP A 159 -8.77 -0.36 -3.37
C ASP A 159 -9.98 -0.47 -4.30
N ILE A 160 -10.10 -1.56 -5.08
CA ILE A 160 -11.28 -1.79 -5.93
C ILE A 160 -12.52 -1.94 -5.06
N PHE A 161 -12.47 -2.81 -4.05
CA PHE A 161 -13.62 -3.12 -3.22
C PHE A 161 -14.04 -1.93 -2.34
N SER A 162 -13.08 -1.22 -1.74
CA SER A 162 -13.31 0.03 -1.02
C SER A 162 -13.96 1.08 -1.92
N GLY A 163 -13.42 1.27 -3.14
CA GLY A 163 -13.98 2.23 -4.10
C GLY A 163 -15.38 1.86 -4.58
N ALA A 164 -15.64 0.57 -4.77
CA ALA A 164 -16.95 0.07 -5.16
C ALA A 164 -18.00 0.32 -4.08
N ILE A 165 -17.68 0.07 -2.80
CA ILE A 165 -18.58 0.41 -1.67
C ILE A 165 -18.91 1.90 -1.69
N PHE A 166 -17.92 2.77 -1.88
CA PHE A 166 -18.18 4.22 -1.93
C PHE A 166 -19.09 4.62 -3.08
N ILE A 167 -18.86 4.09 -4.28
CA ILE A 167 -19.69 4.37 -5.45
C ILE A 167 -21.11 3.84 -5.25
N ASN A 168 -21.24 2.62 -4.73
CA ASN A 168 -22.53 2.00 -4.40
C ASN A 168 -23.32 2.87 -3.42
N MET A 169 -22.71 3.31 -2.33
CA MET A 169 -23.39 4.11 -1.31
C MET A 169 -23.67 5.54 -1.75
N ALA A 170 -22.78 6.14 -2.54
CA ALA A 170 -22.95 7.51 -3.00
C ALA A 170 -23.96 7.63 -4.15
N LEU A 171 -23.93 6.70 -5.11
CA LEU A 171 -24.70 6.78 -6.36
C LEU A 171 -25.85 5.76 -6.42
N GLY A 172 -25.97 4.83 -5.47
CA GLY A 172 -26.96 3.76 -5.50
C GLY A 172 -26.74 2.75 -6.63
N LEU A 173 -25.53 2.68 -7.19
CA LEU A 173 -25.20 1.76 -8.28
C LEU A 173 -24.94 0.35 -7.73
N ASP A 174 -25.30 -0.67 -8.50
CA ASP A 174 -24.91 -2.04 -8.19
C ASP A 174 -23.40 -2.17 -7.99
N LEU A 175 -22.97 -3.02 -7.05
CA LEU A 175 -21.57 -3.15 -6.64
C LEU A 175 -20.68 -3.62 -7.81
N TYR A 176 -21.16 -4.52 -8.67
CA TYR A 176 -20.39 -4.97 -9.83
C TYR A 176 -20.28 -3.88 -10.89
N LEU A 177 -21.36 -3.13 -11.13
CA LEU A 177 -21.35 -1.99 -12.04
C LEU A 177 -20.37 -0.91 -11.56
N ALA A 178 -20.34 -0.64 -10.24
CA ALA A 178 -19.39 0.28 -9.62
C ALA A 178 -17.93 -0.15 -9.85
N ILE A 179 -17.62 -1.44 -9.70
CA ILE A 179 -16.28 -1.98 -9.96
C ILE A 179 -15.87 -1.81 -11.42
N ILE A 180 -16.74 -2.19 -12.36
CA ILE A 180 -16.46 -2.10 -13.80
C ILE A 180 -16.21 -0.65 -14.19
N LEU A 181 -17.04 0.28 -13.72
CA LEU A 181 -16.88 1.71 -13.99
C LEU A 181 -15.57 2.25 -13.40
N LEU A 182 -15.26 1.92 -12.15
CA LEU A 182 -14.03 2.30 -11.45
C LEU A 182 -12.79 1.84 -12.24
N LEU A 183 -12.77 0.57 -12.66
CA LEU A 183 -11.66 -0.03 -13.40
C LEU A 183 -11.55 0.47 -14.83
N ALA A 184 -12.68 0.71 -15.52
CA ALA A 184 -12.68 1.26 -16.86
C ALA A 184 -12.08 2.68 -16.87
N VAL A 185 -12.53 3.56 -15.96
CA VAL A 185 -12.00 4.92 -15.84
C VAL A 185 -10.52 4.90 -15.46
N THR A 186 -10.13 4.09 -14.47
CA THR A 186 -8.73 3.95 -14.06
C THR A 186 -7.85 3.41 -15.20
N GLY A 187 -8.32 2.39 -15.92
CA GLY A 187 -7.60 1.77 -17.02
C GLY A 187 -7.36 2.74 -18.16
N ILE A 188 -8.40 3.49 -18.58
CA ILE A 188 -8.28 4.54 -19.58
C ILE A 188 -7.23 5.57 -19.14
N TYR A 189 -7.34 6.08 -17.90
CA TYR A 189 -6.42 7.08 -17.36
C TYR A 189 -4.97 6.58 -17.29
N THR A 190 -4.76 5.32 -16.90
CA THR A 190 -3.43 4.72 -16.78
C THR A 190 -2.78 4.51 -18.15
N ILE A 191 -3.55 4.11 -19.16
CA ILE A 191 -3.05 3.81 -20.51
C ILE A 191 -2.77 5.08 -21.33
N THR A 192 -3.63 6.10 -21.21
CA THR A 192 -3.49 7.36 -21.97
C THR A 192 -2.34 8.24 -21.49
N GLY A 193 -1.76 7.97 -20.33
CA GLY A 193 -0.38 8.35 -20.04
C GLY A 193 -0.15 9.80 -19.60
N GLU A 194 -1.11 10.47 -18.97
CA GLU A 194 -0.74 11.64 -18.18
C GLU A 194 0.01 11.19 -16.92
N SER A 195 1.36 11.26 -16.98
CA SER A 195 2.26 11.16 -15.83
C SER A 195 2.06 12.29 -14.80
N ILE A 196 0.92 12.98 -14.83
CA ILE A 196 0.53 13.94 -13.81
C ILE A 196 0.05 13.09 -12.65
N GLN A 197 0.95 12.87 -11.70
CA GLN A 197 0.55 12.57 -10.33
C GLN A 197 -0.47 13.64 -9.92
N LEU A 198 -1.77 13.34 -10.06
CA LEU A 198 -2.79 13.99 -9.27
C LEU A 198 -2.45 13.60 -7.84
N LYS A 199 -1.58 14.41 -7.21
CA LYS A 199 -1.47 14.44 -5.77
C LYS A 199 -2.65 15.29 -5.33
N PRO A 200 -3.72 14.70 -4.78
CA PRO A 200 -4.64 15.49 -3.99
C PRO A 200 -3.82 16.01 -2.80
N LYS A 201 -3.23 17.20 -2.94
CA LYS A 201 -2.51 17.90 -1.85
C LYS A 201 -3.43 18.21 -0.66
N ARG A 202 -4.72 17.88 -0.76
CA ARG A 202 -5.79 18.29 0.17
C ARG A 202 -6.44 17.17 0.99
N GLN A 203 -6.03 15.90 0.85
CA GLN A 203 -6.54 14.81 1.71
C GLN A 203 -6.32 15.06 3.22
N ARG A 204 -5.32 15.88 3.57
CA ARG A 204 -5.01 16.21 4.97
C ARG A 204 -6.07 17.06 5.68
N VAL A 205 -6.98 17.71 4.95
CA VAL A 205 -7.99 18.59 5.56
C VAL A 205 -9.26 17.82 5.98
N ASP A 206 -9.49 16.62 5.44
CA ASP A 206 -10.74 15.88 5.67
C ASP A 206 -10.75 15.10 7.00
N PHE A 207 -9.58 14.65 7.49
CA PHE A 207 -9.49 13.77 8.65
C PHE A 207 -9.97 14.39 9.98
N CYS A 208 -9.59 15.64 10.25
CA CYS A 208 -10.00 16.32 11.50
C CYS A 208 -11.46 16.81 11.42
N CYS A 209 -11.95 17.09 10.21
CA CYS A 209 -13.31 17.62 10.02
C CYS A 209 -14.41 16.64 10.41
N GLN A 210 -14.14 15.32 10.39
CA GLN A 210 -15.15 14.32 10.70
C GLN A 210 -15.14 13.83 12.16
N TYR A 211 -13.97 13.83 12.81
CA TYR A 211 -13.84 13.31 14.17
C TYR A 211 -14.68 14.11 15.19
N PHE A 212 -14.56 15.44 15.19
CA PHE A 212 -15.25 16.27 16.19
C PHE A 212 -16.79 16.22 16.05
N PRO A 213 -17.40 16.36 14.86
CA PRO A 213 -18.84 16.21 14.71
C PRO A 213 -19.34 14.82 15.14
N ALA A 214 -18.62 13.75 14.78
CA ALA A 214 -19.01 12.39 15.11
C ALA A 214 -19.07 12.16 16.63
N PHE A 215 -18.06 12.64 17.37
CA PHE A 215 -18.06 12.54 18.84
C PHE A 215 -19.10 13.45 19.51
N ASN A 216 -19.41 14.60 18.91
CA ASN A 216 -20.44 15.49 19.42
C ASN A 216 -21.83 14.85 19.36
N GLU A 217 -22.18 14.18 18.25
CA GLU A 217 -23.46 13.46 18.13
C GLU A 217 -23.63 12.34 19.16
N VAL A 218 -22.53 11.66 19.51
CA VAL A 218 -22.56 10.56 20.47
C VAL A 218 -22.63 11.06 21.92
N GLY A 219 -22.28 12.33 22.17
CA GLY A 219 -22.31 12.94 23.51
C GLY A 219 -20.97 12.85 24.26
N GLY A 220 -19.84 12.79 23.54
CA GLY A 220 -18.50 12.73 24.12
C GLY A 220 -17.99 11.31 24.37
N TYR A 221 -16.80 11.19 24.97
CA TYR A 221 -16.05 9.94 25.09
C TYR A 221 -16.70 8.92 26.06
N GLU A 222 -17.24 9.38 27.19
CA GLU A 222 -17.91 8.49 28.16
C GLU A 222 -19.18 7.88 27.57
N ALA A 223 -20.04 8.71 26.98
CA ALA A 223 -21.24 8.26 26.28
C ALA A 223 -20.90 7.35 25.09
N PHE A 224 -19.78 7.60 24.40
CA PHE A 224 -19.29 6.75 23.33
C PHE A 224 -18.97 5.33 23.81
N MET A 225 -18.25 5.18 24.91
CA MET A 225 -17.93 3.85 25.45
C MET A 225 -19.19 3.09 25.84
N GLU A 226 -20.13 3.75 26.52
CA GLU A 226 -21.38 3.13 26.96
C GLU A 226 -22.28 2.76 25.77
N LYS A 227 -22.51 3.70 24.83
CA LYS A 227 -23.39 3.48 23.69
C LYS A 227 -22.84 2.45 22.71
N TYR A 228 -21.51 2.37 22.55
CA TYR A 228 -20.90 1.33 21.71
C TYR A 228 -21.28 -0.06 22.19
N MET A 229 -21.18 -0.32 23.50
CA MET A 229 -21.54 -1.61 24.09
C MET A 229 -23.04 -1.96 23.97
N LYS A 230 -23.89 -0.95 23.76
CA LYS A 230 -25.34 -1.10 23.56
C LYS A 230 -25.76 -1.12 22.08
N ALA A 231 -24.82 -0.98 21.14
CA ALA A 231 -25.10 -0.92 19.71
C ALA A 231 -25.34 -2.33 19.12
N ILE A 232 -26.50 -2.89 19.44
CA ILE A 232 -27.00 -4.21 19.01
C ILE A 232 -28.16 -4.02 18.02
N PRO A 233 -28.14 -4.68 16.85
CA PRO A 233 -29.23 -4.60 15.88
C PRO A 233 -30.53 -5.20 16.43
N THR A 234 -31.67 -4.63 16.04
CA THR A 234 -33.00 -5.14 16.42
C THR A 234 -33.36 -6.45 15.72
N MET A 235 -32.95 -6.60 14.46
CA MET A 235 -33.26 -7.76 13.62
C MET A 235 -32.17 -8.83 13.75
N ILE A 236 -32.37 -9.81 14.64
CA ILE A 236 -31.43 -10.90 14.94
C ILE A 236 -31.92 -12.29 14.54
N SER A 237 -33.20 -12.40 14.13
CA SER A 237 -33.84 -13.63 13.71
C SER A 237 -34.73 -13.40 12.50
N ASP A 238 -34.68 -14.31 11.53
CA ASP A 238 -35.57 -14.34 10.36
C ASP A 238 -36.12 -15.75 10.16
N GLY A 239 -37.43 -15.92 10.36
CA GLY A 239 -38.10 -17.23 10.35
C GLY A 239 -37.50 -18.22 11.36
N ASN A 240 -36.96 -19.33 10.86
CA ASN A 240 -36.35 -20.40 11.68
C ASN A 240 -34.87 -20.14 12.04
N ILE A 241 -34.27 -19.05 11.57
CA ILE A 241 -32.83 -18.78 11.75
C ILE A 241 -32.66 -17.72 12.84
N THR A 242 -32.05 -18.09 13.96
CA THR A 242 -31.65 -17.16 15.03
C THR A 242 -30.13 -17.11 15.11
N ILE A 243 -29.55 -15.92 14.99
CA ILE A 243 -28.09 -15.73 15.06
C ILE A 243 -27.61 -15.85 16.51
N LYS A 244 -26.44 -16.45 16.70
CA LYS A 244 -25.78 -16.52 18.01
C LYS A 244 -25.48 -15.12 18.56
N GLU A 245 -25.68 -14.92 19.85
CA GLU A 245 -25.49 -13.63 20.52
C GLU A 245 -24.09 -13.02 20.28
N GLU A 246 -23.07 -13.88 20.33
CA GLU A 246 -21.65 -13.53 20.11
C GLU A 246 -21.38 -12.78 18.79
N CYS A 247 -22.25 -12.93 17.79
CA CYS A 247 -22.06 -12.36 16.45
C CYS A 247 -22.54 -10.92 16.32
N TYR A 248 -23.48 -10.47 17.14
CA TYR A 248 -24.05 -9.13 17.07
C TYR A 248 -23.73 -8.28 18.29
N THR A 249 -23.39 -8.88 19.42
CA THR A 249 -22.98 -8.14 20.62
C THR A 249 -21.53 -7.67 20.50
N PRO A 250 -21.25 -6.37 20.76
CA PRO A 250 -19.87 -5.90 20.95
C PRO A 250 -19.16 -6.71 22.05
N ARG A 251 -17.86 -6.96 21.87
CA ARG A 251 -17.09 -7.73 22.86
C ARG A 251 -16.87 -6.90 24.13
N ALA A 252 -16.85 -7.56 25.29
CA ALA A 252 -16.57 -6.91 26.57
C ALA A 252 -15.17 -6.24 26.61
N ASP A 253 -14.20 -6.77 25.86
CA ASP A 253 -12.84 -6.26 25.70
C ASP A 253 -12.68 -5.34 24.47
N SER A 254 -13.77 -4.79 23.91
CA SER A 254 -13.72 -3.89 22.74
C SER A 254 -12.90 -2.61 22.97
N PHE A 255 -12.68 -2.20 24.22
CA PHE A 255 -11.86 -1.05 24.63
C PHE A 255 -10.48 -1.43 25.19
N HIS A 256 -10.04 -2.69 25.00
CA HIS A 256 -8.71 -3.16 25.37
C HIS A 256 -7.95 -3.60 24.13
N ILE A 257 -6.68 -3.18 24.02
CA ILE A 257 -5.78 -3.55 22.93
C ILE A 257 -5.19 -4.94 23.17
N PHE A 258 -4.86 -5.29 24.41
CA PHE A 258 -4.33 -6.61 24.72
C PHE A 258 -5.45 -7.57 25.09
N ARG A 259 -5.90 -8.32 24.09
CA ARG A 259 -6.97 -9.31 24.25
C ARG A 259 -6.43 -10.67 24.63
N ASP A 260 -7.35 -11.51 25.11
CA ASP A 260 -7.09 -12.90 25.48
C ASP A 260 -6.29 -13.63 24.39
N PRO A 261 -5.23 -14.38 24.74
CA PRO A 261 -4.35 -15.02 23.77
C PRO A 261 -5.01 -16.16 22.97
N LEU A 262 -6.14 -16.72 23.43
CA LEU A 262 -6.78 -17.87 22.76
C LEU A 262 -8.15 -17.53 22.18
N LYS A 263 -8.91 -16.68 22.87
CA LYS A 263 -10.29 -16.29 22.50
C LYS A 263 -10.37 -14.89 21.88
N GLY A 264 -9.27 -14.14 21.89
CA GLY A 264 -9.15 -12.86 21.20
C GLY A 264 -9.24 -13.03 19.69
N ASP A 265 -10.04 -12.19 19.05
CA ASP A 265 -9.99 -11.94 17.60
C ASP A 265 -8.69 -11.22 17.20
N LEU A 266 -8.09 -10.45 18.11
CA LEU A 266 -6.74 -9.93 17.98
C LEU A 266 -5.90 -10.30 19.21
N PRO A 267 -5.39 -11.53 19.30
CA PRO A 267 -4.72 -12.01 20.51
C PRO A 267 -3.42 -11.25 20.77
N TRP A 268 -3.18 -10.84 22.02
CA TRP A 268 -2.05 -9.95 22.35
C TRP A 268 -0.66 -10.45 21.89
N PRO A 269 -0.31 -11.76 21.94
CA PRO A 269 1.01 -12.19 21.45
C PRO A 269 1.06 -12.15 19.92
N GLY A 270 -0.07 -12.37 19.23
CA GLY A 270 -0.18 -12.16 17.79
C GLY A 270 -0.02 -10.69 17.44
N LEU A 271 -0.61 -9.79 18.23
CA LEU A 271 -0.48 -8.35 18.09
C LEU A 271 0.98 -7.90 18.25
N ILE A 272 1.70 -8.38 19.28
CA ILE A 272 3.08 -7.96 19.52
C ILE A 272 4.07 -8.62 18.55
N PHE A 273 4.04 -9.94 18.39
CA PHE A 273 5.06 -10.65 17.63
C PHE A 273 4.67 -10.85 16.16
N GLY A 274 3.42 -11.23 15.90
CA GLY A 274 2.90 -11.45 14.56
C GLY A 274 2.88 -10.16 13.74
N LEU A 275 2.27 -9.10 14.28
CA LEU A 275 2.25 -7.80 13.57
C LEU A 275 3.64 -7.20 13.41
N PHE A 276 4.57 -7.43 14.34
CA PHE A 276 5.95 -6.96 14.16
C PHE A 276 6.59 -7.57 12.90
N ILE A 277 6.32 -8.84 12.61
CA ILE A 277 6.80 -9.51 11.39
C ILE A 277 6.14 -8.90 10.14
N LEU A 278 4.82 -8.68 10.15
CA LEU A 278 4.12 -8.09 9.01
C LEU A 278 4.56 -6.65 8.75
N THR A 279 4.70 -5.87 9.81
CA THR A 279 5.17 -4.48 9.74
C THR A 279 6.64 -4.41 9.34
N LEU A 280 7.48 -5.36 9.75
CA LEU A 280 8.86 -5.47 9.27
C LEU A 280 8.89 -5.67 7.75
N TRP A 281 8.10 -6.62 7.22
CA TRP A 281 7.96 -6.80 5.78
C TRP A 281 7.51 -5.48 5.11
N TYR A 282 6.38 -4.92 5.56
CA TYR A 282 5.78 -3.76 4.91
C TYR A 282 6.68 -2.52 4.95
N TRP A 283 7.25 -2.17 6.10
CA TRP A 283 7.99 -0.91 6.24
C TRP A 283 9.45 -1.02 5.81
N CYS A 284 10.09 -2.17 6.05
CA CYS A 284 11.52 -2.31 5.84
C CYS A 284 11.90 -3.00 4.53
N THR A 285 10.95 -3.69 3.88
CA THR A 285 11.23 -4.48 2.66
C THR A 285 10.35 -4.13 1.46
N ASP A 286 9.20 -3.45 1.65
CA ASP A 286 8.37 -3.00 0.53
C ASP A 286 9.09 -1.91 -0.28
N GLN A 287 9.17 -2.14 -1.59
CA GLN A 287 9.85 -1.26 -2.54
C GLN A 287 9.33 0.18 -2.47
N VAL A 288 8.01 0.39 -2.39
CA VAL A 288 7.39 1.71 -2.45
C VAL A 288 7.76 2.54 -1.23
N ILE A 289 7.83 1.91 -0.06
CA ILE A 289 8.13 2.57 1.21
C ILE A 289 9.62 2.91 1.29
N VAL A 290 10.49 1.93 1.02
CA VAL A 290 11.94 2.14 1.11
C VAL A 290 12.42 3.15 0.07
N GLN A 291 11.90 3.11 -1.17
CA GLN A 291 12.27 4.04 -2.23
C GLN A 291 11.99 5.51 -1.85
N ARG A 292 10.91 5.78 -1.10
CA ARG A 292 10.58 7.12 -0.60
C ARG A 292 11.56 7.63 0.45
N CYS A 293 12.19 6.72 1.19
CA CYS A 293 13.28 7.07 2.10
C CYS A 293 14.59 7.33 1.33
N LEU A 294 14.85 6.55 0.28
CA LEU A 294 16.08 6.66 -0.51
C LEU A 294 16.17 7.96 -1.33
N SER A 295 15.04 8.62 -1.61
CA SER A 295 15.00 9.94 -2.28
C SER A 295 15.33 11.13 -1.37
N ALA A 296 15.64 10.89 -0.09
CA ALA A 296 16.06 11.93 0.84
C ALA A 296 17.43 12.51 0.48
N LYS A 297 17.62 13.80 0.80
CA LYS A 297 18.89 14.48 0.56
C LYS A 297 20.04 14.07 1.48
N ASN A 298 19.74 13.56 2.67
CA ASN A 298 20.71 13.02 3.61
C ASN A 298 20.03 12.17 4.68
N MET A 299 20.84 11.53 5.52
CA MET A 299 20.40 10.61 6.56
C MET A 299 19.50 11.26 7.64
N SER A 300 19.79 12.50 8.04
CA SER A 300 18.95 13.20 9.02
C SER A 300 17.56 13.51 8.46
N HIS A 301 17.45 13.75 7.15
CA HIS A 301 16.16 13.93 6.48
C HIS A 301 15.36 12.62 6.33
N VAL A 302 16.04 11.49 6.14
CA VAL A 302 15.41 10.15 6.24
C VAL A 302 14.79 9.96 7.62
N LYS A 303 15.59 10.13 8.67
CA LYS A 303 15.15 9.95 10.06
C LYS A 303 14.01 10.89 10.42
N GLY A 304 14.11 12.16 10.04
CA GLY A 304 13.03 13.12 10.25
C GLY A 304 11.74 12.75 9.51
N GLY A 305 11.85 12.20 8.30
CA GLY A 305 10.70 11.67 7.57
C GLY A 305 10.05 10.48 8.28
N CYS A 306 10.85 9.54 8.79
CA CYS A 306 10.38 8.41 9.57
C CYS A 306 9.70 8.85 10.87
N ILE A 307 10.30 9.77 11.64
CA ILE A 307 9.71 10.34 12.85
C ILE A 307 8.36 11.00 12.55
N MET A 308 8.30 11.85 11.52
CA MET A 308 7.05 12.52 11.15
C MET A 308 5.97 11.50 10.76
N CYS A 309 6.32 10.47 9.99
CA CYS A 309 5.40 9.39 9.66
C CYS A 309 4.92 8.65 10.92
N GLY A 310 5.81 8.37 11.87
CA GLY A 310 5.46 7.74 13.14
C GLY A 310 4.49 8.58 13.99
N TYR A 311 4.68 9.90 14.07
CA TYR A 311 3.69 10.77 14.75
C TYR A 311 2.33 10.76 14.04
N LEU A 312 2.31 10.81 12.70
CA LEU A 312 1.08 10.72 11.93
C LEU A 312 0.37 9.36 12.13
N LYS A 313 1.12 8.29 12.38
CA LYS A 313 0.61 6.94 12.63
C LYS A 313 -0.14 6.76 13.95
N ILE A 314 -0.07 7.74 14.85
CA ILE A 314 -0.91 7.76 16.06
C ILE A 314 -2.38 8.07 15.71
N LEU A 315 -2.60 8.87 14.65
CA LEU A 315 -3.90 9.44 14.31
C LEU A 315 -4.98 8.44 13.84
N PRO A 316 -4.69 7.41 13.01
CA PRO A 316 -5.73 6.54 12.45
C PRO A 316 -6.58 5.80 13.49
N MET A 317 -6.02 5.51 14.66
CA MET A 317 -6.77 4.97 15.80
C MET A 317 -7.96 5.89 16.16
N PHE A 318 -7.73 7.19 16.28
CA PHE A 318 -8.77 8.16 16.62
C PHE A 318 -9.64 8.50 15.41
N LEU A 319 -9.03 8.72 14.24
CA LEU A 319 -9.71 9.28 13.07
C LEU A 319 -10.41 8.23 12.20
N MET A 320 -10.06 6.94 12.33
CA MET A 320 -10.65 5.84 11.56
C MET A 320 -11.29 4.77 12.45
N VAL A 321 -10.55 4.23 13.43
CA VAL A 321 -11.07 3.12 14.25
C VAL A 321 -12.22 3.60 15.12
N MET A 322 -12.03 4.67 15.89
CA MET A 322 -13.09 5.22 16.74
C MET A 322 -14.25 5.82 15.93
N THR A 323 -14.00 6.44 14.77
CA THR A 323 -15.09 6.94 13.91
C THR A 323 -15.91 5.80 13.31
N GLY A 324 -15.29 4.66 13.01
CA GLY A 324 -15.99 3.42 12.66
C GLY A 324 -16.89 2.92 13.80
N MET A 325 -16.38 2.93 15.03
CA MET A 325 -17.17 2.59 16.22
C MET A 325 -18.35 3.55 16.43
N VAL A 326 -18.15 4.86 16.23
CA VAL A 326 -19.23 5.85 16.27
C VAL A 326 -20.30 5.57 15.21
N SER A 327 -19.90 5.18 13.99
CA SER A 327 -20.85 4.82 12.94
C SER A 327 -21.72 3.63 13.33
N ARG A 328 -21.17 2.63 14.02
CA ARG A 328 -21.97 1.51 14.58
C ARG A 328 -23.01 1.99 15.61
N ILE A 329 -22.68 2.98 16.43
CA ILE A 329 -23.63 3.55 17.41
C ILE A 329 -24.79 4.26 16.71
N LEU A 330 -24.49 5.08 15.70
CA LEU A 330 -25.49 5.92 15.04
C LEU A 330 -26.34 5.13 14.02
N TYR A 331 -25.75 4.12 13.38
CA TYR A 331 -26.35 3.35 12.28
C TYR A 331 -26.30 1.84 12.55
N THR A 332 -26.69 1.44 13.76
CA THR A 332 -26.59 0.05 14.26
C THR A 332 -27.22 -0.97 13.30
N GLU A 333 -28.46 -0.75 12.85
CA GLU A 333 -29.16 -1.69 11.94
C GLU A 333 -28.44 -1.90 10.60
N ARG A 334 -27.70 -0.90 10.13
CA ARG A 334 -26.98 -0.97 8.84
C ARG A 334 -25.58 -1.56 9.01
N VAL A 335 -24.84 -1.08 10.01
CA VAL A 335 -23.41 -1.39 10.18
C VAL A 335 -23.19 -2.71 10.92
N ALA A 336 -24.01 -3.00 11.92
CA ALA A 336 -23.94 -4.21 12.73
C ALA A 336 -24.94 -5.29 12.29
N CYS A 337 -25.44 -5.22 11.05
CA CYS A 337 -26.35 -6.23 10.52
C CYS A 337 -25.69 -7.62 10.57
N VAL A 338 -26.49 -8.63 10.91
CA VAL A 338 -26.03 -10.04 10.96
C VAL A 338 -26.89 -10.99 10.13
N LEU A 339 -28.10 -10.57 9.73
CA LEU A 339 -28.98 -11.33 8.86
C LEU A 339 -28.61 -11.06 7.39
N PRO A 340 -28.36 -12.09 6.57
CA PRO A 340 -28.04 -11.95 5.15
C PRO A 340 -29.06 -11.16 4.35
N SER A 341 -30.36 -11.33 4.64
CA SER A 341 -31.44 -10.62 3.94
C SER A 341 -31.35 -9.11 4.16
N GLU A 342 -31.13 -8.67 5.41
CA GLU A 342 -30.94 -7.25 5.73
C GLU A 342 -29.56 -6.73 5.29
N CYS A 343 -28.49 -7.51 5.47
CA CYS A 343 -27.16 -7.10 5.02
C CYS A 343 -27.07 -6.95 3.49
N GLU A 344 -27.68 -7.85 2.73
CA GLU A 344 -27.75 -7.76 1.26
C GLU A 344 -28.51 -6.50 0.82
N LYS A 345 -29.57 -6.13 1.53
CA LYS A 345 -30.33 -4.90 1.29
C LYS A 345 -29.53 -3.63 1.58
N TYR A 346 -28.71 -3.62 2.62
CA TYR A 346 -27.95 -2.41 3.01
C TYR A 346 -26.63 -2.23 2.26
N CYS A 347 -25.89 -3.32 2.00
CA CYS A 347 -24.56 -3.24 1.40
C CYS A 347 -24.34 -4.19 0.21
N GLY A 348 -25.36 -4.92 -0.25
CA GLY A 348 -25.24 -5.86 -1.38
C GLY A 348 -24.45 -7.13 -1.05
N ILE A 349 -24.21 -7.41 0.24
CA ILE A 349 -23.34 -8.50 0.69
C ILE A 349 -23.98 -9.25 1.86
N LYS A 350 -23.95 -10.57 1.81
CA LYS A 350 -24.60 -11.46 2.80
C LYS A 350 -23.80 -11.70 4.08
N VAL A 351 -22.49 -11.43 4.08
CA VAL A 351 -21.57 -11.81 5.17
C VAL A 351 -21.43 -10.75 6.27
N GLY A 352 -21.96 -9.54 6.08
CA GLY A 352 -21.87 -8.44 7.04
C GLY A 352 -21.49 -7.11 6.38
N CYS A 353 -21.93 -6.00 6.97
CA CYS A 353 -21.78 -4.66 6.38
C CYS A 353 -20.80 -3.74 7.13
N SER A 354 -19.95 -4.24 8.05
CA SER A 354 -19.04 -3.38 8.83
C SER A 354 -18.19 -2.41 7.99
N ASN A 355 -17.77 -2.83 6.79
CA ASN A 355 -17.01 -1.99 5.86
C ASN A 355 -17.73 -0.69 5.42
N ILE A 356 -19.07 -0.61 5.53
CA ILE A 356 -19.82 0.61 5.19
C ILE A 356 -19.78 1.68 6.28
N ALA A 357 -19.20 1.38 7.44
CA ALA A 357 -19.19 2.26 8.61
C ALA A 357 -18.71 3.67 8.28
N TYR A 358 -17.51 3.81 7.71
CA TYR A 358 -16.95 5.11 7.39
C TYR A 358 -17.72 5.85 6.29
N PRO A 359 -18.02 5.24 5.11
CA PRO A 359 -18.87 5.90 4.11
C PRO A 359 -20.23 6.36 4.64
N THR A 360 -20.88 5.57 5.51
CA THR A 360 -22.20 5.92 6.07
C THR A 360 -22.11 7.18 6.92
N LEU A 361 -21.07 7.27 7.77
CA LEU A 361 -20.82 8.46 8.58
C LEU A 361 -20.59 9.70 7.69
N VAL A 362 -19.88 9.55 6.56
CA VAL A 362 -19.64 10.64 5.60
C VAL A 362 -20.92 11.12 4.93
N ILE A 363 -21.78 10.19 4.51
CA ILE A 363 -22.97 10.52 3.71
C ILE A 363 -24.08 11.12 4.57
N GLU A 364 -24.22 10.64 5.80
CA GLU A 364 -25.35 10.97 6.67
C GLU A 364 -25.03 12.12 7.66
N LEU A 365 -23.79 12.25 8.13
CA LEU A 365 -23.43 13.26 9.13
C LEU A 365 -22.93 14.58 8.52
N MET A 366 -22.35 14.55 7.30
CA MET A 366 -21.73 15.74 6.75
C MET A 366 -22.76 16.66 6.08
N PRO A 367 -22.64 17.99 6.28
CA PRO A 367 -23.54 18.95 5.66
C PRO A 367 -23.40 18.96 4.13
N ASP A 368 -24.48 19.39 3.47
CA ASP A 368 -24.52 19.56 2.03
C ASP A 368 -23.38 20.46 1.53
N GLY A 369 -22.69 20.04 0.46
CA GLY A 369 -21.47 20.67 -0.02
C GLY A 369 -20.20 19.99 0.49
N LEU A 370 -19.99 19.88 1.82
CA LEU A 370 -18.83 19.13 2.36
C LEU A 370 -18.91 17.65 2.01
N ARG A 371 -20.11 17.07 2.04
CA ARG A 371 -20.37 15.70 1.58
C ARG A 371 -19.89 15.47 0.15
N GLY A 372 -20.27 16.36 -0.78
CA GLY A 372 -19.87 16.26 -2.19
C GLY A 372 -18.37 16.46 -2.41
N LEU A 373 -17.76 17.37 -1.65
CA LEU A 373 -16.31 17.57 -1.66
C LEU A 373 -15.58 16.30 -1.22
N MET A 374 -15.99 15.70 -0.11
CA MET A 374 -15.35 14.50 0.42
C MET A 374 -15.51 13.31 -0.52
N LEU A 375 -16.72 13.08 -1.05
CA LEU A 375 -16.94 12.03 -2.06
C LEU A 375 -16.01 12.21 -3.28
N SER A 376 -15.84 13.45 -3.74
CA SER A 376 -14.93 13.76 -4.86
C SER A 376 -13.47 13.49 -4.51
N VAL A 377 -13.02 13.87 -3.31
CA VAL A 377 -11.64 13.64 -2.85
C VAL A 377 -11.35 12.15 -2.70
N MET A 378 -12.32 11.37 -2.22
CA MET A 378 -12.17 9.93 -2.05
C MET A 378 -12.10 9.20 -3.40
N LEU A 379 -12.99 9.53 -4.35
CA LEU A 379 -12.90 8.98 -5.71
C LEU A 379 -11.59 9.35 -6.40
N ALA A 380 -11.13 10.60 -6.27
CA ALA A 380 -9.84 11.01 -6.81
C ALA A 380 -8.65 10.29 -6.15
N SER A 381 -8.73 10.04 -4.83
CA SER A 381 -7.74 9.24 -4.10
C SER A 381 -7.66 7.82 -4.62
N LEU A 382 -8.81 7.19 -4.81
CA LEU A 382 -8.95 5.82 -5.30
C LEU A 382 -8.32 5.66 -6.69
N MET A 383 -8.68 6.56 -7.61
CA MET A 383 -8.11 6.57 -8.97
C MET A 383 -6.59 6.75 -8.94
N SER A 384 -6.09 7.66 -8.12
CA SER A 384 -4.64 7.93 -7.99
C SER A 384 -3.88 6.74 -7.41
N SER A 385 -4.45 6.08 -6.41
CA SER A 385 -3.86 4.90 -5.75
C SER A 385 -3.79 3.71 -6.69
N LEU A 386 -4.91 3.36 -7.35
CA LEU A 386 -4.96 2.28 -8.33
C LEU A 386 -4.01 2.52 -9.50
N THR A 387 -3.98 3.74 -10.05
CA THR A 387 -3.04 4.11 -11.13
C THR A 387 -1.59 3.92 -10.69
N SER A 388 -1.23 4.33 -9.46
CA SER A 388 0.12 4.14 -8.92
C SER A 388 0.47 2.66 -8.74
N ILE A 389 -0.47 1.83 -8.29
CA ILE A 389 -0.27 0.39 -8.10
C ILE A 389 -0.08 -0.30 -9.46
N PHE A 390 -0.94 0.00 -10.44
CA PHE A 390 -0.82 -0.57 -11.79
C PHE A 390 0.49 -0.18 -12.48
N ASN A 391 0.92 1.08 -12.37
CA ASN A 391 2.20 1.52 -12.92
C ASN A 391 3.40 0.86 -12.21
N SER A 392 3.32 0.69 -10.89
CA SER A 392 4.38 0.00 -10.12
C SER A 392 4.45 -1.48 -10.50
N ALA A 393 3.32 -2.15 -10.63
CA ALA A 393 3.23 -3.55 -11.08
C ALA A 393 3.76 -3.71 -12.51
N SER A 394 3.38 -2.79 -13.40
CA SER A 394 3.85 -2.74 -14.79
C SER A 394 5.37 -2.56 -14.87
N THR A 395 5.93 -1.66 -14.06
CA THR A 395 7.38 -1.43 -13.99
C THR A 395 8.10 -2.67 -13.48
N LEU A 396 7.60 -3.28 -12.41
CA LEU A 396 8.18 -4.48 -11.84
C LEU A 396 8.15 -5.64 -12.85
N PHE A 397 7.02 -5.86 -13.52
CA PHE A 397 6.93 -6.88 -14.58
C PHE A 397 7.87 -6.59 -15.75
N THR A 398 7.88 -5.36 -16.25
CA THR A 398 8.70 -5.01 -17.41
C THR A 398 10.19 -5.05 -17.10
N MET A 399 10.63 -4.44 -16.01
CA MET A 399 12.04 -4.31 -15.64
C MET A 399 12.65 -5.58 -15.03
N ASP A 400 11.91 -6.31 -14.19
CA ASP A 400 12.47 -7.47 -13.47
C ASP A 400 12.17 -8.83 -14.12
N ILE A 401 11.15 -8.90 -14.98
CA ILE A 401 10.70 -10.16 -15.62
C ILE A 401 10.87 -10.08 -17.14
N TYR A 402 10.30 -9.08 -17.80
CA TYR A 402 10.26 -9.02 -19.27
C TYR A 402 11.65 -8.84 -19.88
N THR A 403 12.50 -7.97 -19.33
CA THR A 403 13.90 -7.81 -19.77
C THR A 403 14.73 -9.09 -19.65
N LYS A 404 14.36 -10.01 -18.74
CA LYS A 404 15.04 -11.30 -18.59
C LYS A 404 14.59 -12.32 -19.64
N ILE A 405 13.31 -12.31 -19.97
CA ILE A 405 12.76 -13.12 -21.07
C ILE A 405 13.29 -12.60 -22.41
N ARG A 406 13.33 -11.27 -22.58
CA ARG A 406 13.82 -10.59 -23.76
C ARG A 406 14.99 -9.66 -23.43
N LYS A 407 16.19 -10.22 -23.52
CA LYS A 407 17.47 -9.54 -23.22
C LYS A 407 17.73 -8.27 -24.04
N ARG A 408 17.12 -8.14 -25.23
CA ARG A 408 17.22 -6.97 -26.12
C ARG A 408 15.83 -6.41 -26.39
N ALA A 409 15.25 -5.75 -25.39
CA ALA A 409 13.99 -5.04 -25.52
C ALA A 409 14.26 -3.55 -25.80
N SER A 410 13.59 -2.98 -26.80
CA SER A 410 13.63 -1.52 -27.00
C SER A 410 12.79 -0.82 -25.94
N GLU A 411 13.09 0.44 -25.59
CA GLU A 411 12.29 1.21 -24.63
C GLU A 411 10.81 1.30 -25.05
N LYS A 412 10.55 1.45 -26.35
CA LYS A 412 9.18 1.49 -26.90
C LYS A 412 8.43 0.18 -26.68
N GLU A 413 9.13 -0.94 -26.86
CA GLU A 413 8.58 -2.25 -26.59
C GLU A 413 8.26 -2.41 -25.11
N LEU A 414 9.17 -1.98 -24.23
CA LEU A 414 8.98 -2.03 -22.78
C LEU A 414 7.75 -1.23 -22.34
N MET A 415 7.56 -0.02 -22.89
CA MET A 415 6.38 0.80 -22.62
C MET A 415 5.08 0.14 -23.10
N LEU A 416 5.09 -0.47 -24.30
CA LEU A 416 3.91 -1.12 -24.86
C LEU A 416 3.52 -2.39 -24.07
N VAL A 417 4.51 -3.21 -23.74
CA VAL A 417 4.32 -4.40 -22.89
C VAL A 417 3.82 -4.00 -21.51
N GLY A 418 4.36 -2.91 -20.94
CA GLY A 418 3.89 -2.38 -19.67
C GLY A 418 2.41 -1.99 -19.68
N ARG A 419 1.95 -1.32 -20.74
CA ARG A 419 0.52 -0.97 -20.90
C ARG A 419 -0.37 -2.19 -21.13
N LEU A 420 0.10 -3.17 -21.89
CA LEU A 420 -0.62 -4.43 -22.08
C LEU A 420 -0.76 -5.20 -20.77
N PHE A 421 0.30 -5.24 -19.96
CA PHE A 421 0.27 -5.89 -18.66
C PHE A 421 -0.75 -5.25 -17.70
N ILE A 422 -0.95 -3.93 -17.76
CA ILE A 422 -2.00 -3.26 -16.98
C ILE A 422 -3.39 -3.77 -17.36
N LEU A 423 -3.67 -3.98 -18.66
CA LEU A 423 -4.94 -4.57 -19.10
C LEU A 423 -5.13 -5.99 -18.55
N VAL A 424 -4.06 -6.80 -18.54
CA VAL A 424 -4.08 -8.14 -17.94
C VAL A 424 -4.39 -8.07 -16.44
N LEU A 425 -3.74 -7.15 -15.70
CA LEU A 425 -4.00 -6.96 -14.28
C LEU A 425 -5.45 -6.54 -14.01
N ILE A 426 -6.02 -5.65 -14.82
CA ILE A 426 -7.42 -5.26 -14.70
C ILE A 426 -8.33 -6.49 -14.88
N GLY A 427 -8.09 -7.29 -15.92
CA GLY A 427 -8.86 -8.52 -16.18
C GLY A 427 -8.79 -9.52 -15.02
N VAL A 428 -7.59 -9.77 -14.49
CA VAL A 428 -7.38 -10.66 -13.33
C VAL A 428 -8.07 -10.10 -12.09
N SER A 429 -8.04 -8.80 -11.88
CA SER A 429 -8.67 -8.15 -10.72
C SER A 429 -10.19 -8.29 -10.76
N ILE A 430 -10.83 -8.15 -11.93
CA ILE A 430 -12.27 -8.39 -12.11
C ILE A 430 -12.62 -9.85 -11.81
N ALA A 431 -11.83 -10.79 -12.35
CA ALA A 431 -12.04 -12.22 -12.11
C ALA A 431 -11.91 -12.59 -10.62
N TRP A 432 -11.14 -11.83 -9.84
CA TRP A 432 -10.92 -12.08 -8.42
C TRP A 432 -12.01 -11.54 -7.50
N VAL A 433 -12.87 -10.62 -7.96
CA VAL A 433 -13.91 -9.97 -7.13
C VAL A 433 -14.80 -10.96 -6.36
N PRO A 434 -15.34 -12.04 -6.96
CA PRO A 434 -16.21 -12.98 -6.24
C PRO A 434 -15.48 -13.67 -5.07
N ILE A 435 -14.19 -13.94 -5.23
CA ILE A 435 -13.36 -14.57 -4.21
C ILE A 435 -13.17 -13.61 -3.03
N VAL A 436 -12.93 -12.32 -3.30
CA VAL A 436 -12.81 -11.28 -2.25
C VAL A 436 -14.12 -11.13 -1.47
N GLN A 437 -15.28 -11.20 -2.15
CA GLN A 437 -16.58 -11.11 -1.48
C GLN A 437 -16.82 -12.29 -0.52
N SER A 438 -16.45 -13.50 -0.94
CA SER A 438 -16.62 -14.70 -0.11
C SER A 438 -15.60 -14.78 1.03
N ALA A 439 -14.35 -14.35 0.81
CA ALA A 439 -13.26 -14.54 1.76
C ALA A 439 -13.14 -13.49 2.86
N GLN A 440 -13.76 -12.30 2.71
CA GLN A 440 -13.55 -11.21 3.65
C GLN A 440 -14.42 -11.26 4.92
N SER A 441 -15.39 -12.17 5.02
CA SER A 441 -16.31 -12.31 6.17
C SER A 441 -16.84 -10.98 6.75
N GLY A 442 -17.05 -9.95 5.92
CA GLY A 442 -17.49 -8.61 6.33
C GLY A 442 -16.40 -7.63 6.81
N GLN A 443 -15.15 -8.07 6.98
CA GLN A 443 -14.01 -7.27 7.45
C GLN A 443 -12.87 -7.28 6.41
N LEU A 444 -12.86 -6.27 5.53
CA LEU A 444 -11.88 -6.20 4.44
C LEU A 444 -10.44 -6.13 4.95
N PHE A 445 -10.21 -5.47 6.08
CA PHE A 445 -8.87 -5.29 6.63
C PHE A 445 -8.28 -6.62 7.12
N ASP A 446 -9.07 -7.46 7.80
CA ASP A 446 -8.60 -8.77 8.26
C ASP A 446 -8.24 -9.68 7.08
N TYR A 447 -8.99 -9.64 5.98
CA TYR A 447 -8.64 -10.33 4.73
C TYR A 447 -7.28 -9.88 4.17
N ILE A 448 -7.02 -8.56 4.13
CA ILE A 448 -5.74 -8.04 3.64
C ILE A 448 -4.59 -8.52 4.54
N GLN A 449 -4.80 -8.50 5.85
CA GLN A 449 -3.79 -8.86 6.83
C GLN A 449 -3.55 -10.37 6.90
N SER A 450 -4.56 -11.20 6.68
CA SER A 450 -4.41 -12.65 6.62
C SER A 450 -3.57 -13.07 5.42
N ILE A 451 -3.84 -12.54 4.22
CA ILE A 451 -3.04 -12.80 3.02
C ILE A 451 -1.60 -12.32 3.21
N THR A 452 -1.43 -11.14 3.79
CA THR A 452 -0.10 -10.61 4.13
C THR A 452 0.63 -11.54 5.09
N SER A 453 -0.09 -12.14 6.04
CA SER A 453 0.46 -13.13 6.98
C SER A 453 0.84 -14.45 6.34
N TYR A 454 0.22 -14.82 5.23
CA TYR A 454 0.52 -16.06 4.51
C TYR A 454 1.75 -15.93 3.62
N LEU A 455 2.05 -14.73 3.12
CA LEU A 455 3.06 -14.54 2.06
C LEU A 455 4.21 -13.60 2.44
N GLY A 456 4.00 -12.67 3.37
CA GLY A 456 4.99 -11.69 3.82
C GLY A 456 6.11 -12.22 4.73
N PRO A 457 5.84 -13.12 5.72
CA PRO A 457 6.85 -13.54 6.68
C PRO A 457 8.15 -14.14 6.10
N PRO A 458 8.11 -14.97 5.04
CA PRO A 458 9.35 -15.50 4.43
C PRO A 458 10.25 -14.38 3.87
N ILE A 459 9.66 -13.32 3.32
CA ILE A 459 10.41 -12.15 2.81
C ILE A 459 11.06 -11.41 3.98
N ALA A 460 10.29 -11.16 5.05
CA ALA A 460 10.82 -10.52 6.26
C ALA A 460 12.00 -11.31 6.84
N ALA A 461 11.90 -12.64 6.88
CA ALA A 461 12.97 -13.51 7.37
C ALA A 461 14.26 -13.37 6.55
N VAL A 462 14.16 -13.39 5.21
CA VAL A 462 15.32 -13.21 4.33
C VAL A 462 15.97 -11.85 4.51
N PHE A 463 15.19 -10.75 4.51
CA PHE A 463 15.78 -9.41 4.66
C PHE A 463 16.41 -9.21 6.04
N LEU A 464 15.78 -9.71 7.09
CA LEU A 464 16.33 -9.64 8.44
C LEU A 464 17.68 -10.36 8.53
N LEU A 465 17.75 -11.60 8.02
CA LEU A 465 18.98 -12.39 8.03
C LEU A 465 20.04 -11.87 7.03
N ALA A 466 19.62 -11.35 5.89
CA ALA A 466 20.51 -10.72 4.91
C ALA A 466 21.28 -9.54 5.52
N ILE A 467 20.59 -8.74 6.34
CA ILE A 467 21.14 -7.55 7.00
C ILE A 467 21.96 -7.92 8.24
N PHE A 468 21.40 -8.72 9.14
CA PHE A 468 22.00 -8.94 10.46
C PHE A 468 22.95 -10.13 10.54
N TRP A 469 22.87 -11.07 9.60
CA TRP A 469 23.65 -12.31 9.65
C TRP A 469 24.50 -12.49 8.38
N LYS A 470 25.81 -12.24 8.51
CA LYS A 470 26.74 -12.34 7.36
C LYS A 470 26.86 -13.74 6.78
N ARG A 471 26.57 -14.78 7.57
CA ARG A 471 26.67 -16.19 7.17
C ARG A 471 25.55 -16.63 6.21
N THR A 472 24.48 -15.83 6.06
CA THR A 472 23.38 -16.12 5.13
C THR A 472 23.91 -16.27 3.70
N THR A 473 23.53 -17.38 3.06
CA THR A 473 23.92 -17.77 1.70
C THR A 473 22.73 -17.70 0.75
N GLU A 474 23.00 -17.65 -0.56
CA GLU A 474 21.96 -17.63 -1.62
C GLU A 474 21.02 -18.83 -1.49
N SER A 475 21.56 -20.04 -1.35
CA SER A 475 20.74 -21.25 -1.31
C SER A 475 19.89 -21.33 -0.05
N GLY A 476 20.40 -20.82 1.08
CA GLY A 476 19.60 -20.72 2.31
C GLY A 476 18.43 -19.75 2.14
N ALA A 477 18.69 -18.57 1.60
CA ALA A 477 17.64 -17.59 1.30
C ALA A 477 16.61 -18.14 0.31
N PHE A 478 17.05 -18.79 -0.77
CA PHE A 478 16.17 -19.37 -1.79
C PHE A 478 15.25 -20.47 -1.21
N TRP A 479 15.81 -21.47 -0.52
CA TRP A 479 15.00 -22.56 0.04
C TRP A 479 14.10 -22.08 1.18
N GLY A 480 14.54 -21.10 1.98
CA GLY A 480 13.70 -20.47 3.00
C GLY A 480 12.49 -19.74 2.43
N LEU A 481 12.65 -19.07 1.29
CA LEU A 481 11.55 -18.43 0.55
C LEU A 481 10.61 -19.46 -0.06
N ILE A 482 11.15 -20.46 -0.77
CA ILE A 482 10.33 -21.49 -1.44
C ILE A 482 9.51 -22.27 -0.41
N LEU A 483 10.14 -22.77 0.65
CA LEU A 483 9.43 -23.54 1.68
C LEU A 483 8.37 -22.67 2.37
N GLY A 484 8.73 -21.44 2.77
CA GLY A 484 7.79 -20.51 3.37
C GLY A 484 6.60 -20.21 2.46
N PHE A 485 6.84 -19.99 1.18
CA PHE A 485 5.77 -19.75 0.22
C PHE A 485 4.88 -20.96 -0.01
N LEU A 486 5.43 -22.17 -0.07
CA LEU A 486 4.60 -23.39 -0.20
C LEU A 486 3.71 -23.60 1.01
N VAL A 487 4.24 -23.40 2.22
CA VAL A 487 3.45 -23.50 3.48
C VAL A 487 2.39 -22.40 3.55
N GLY A 488 2.76 -21.16 3.20
CA GLY A 488 1.83 -20.03 3.12
C GLY A 488 0.72 -20.23 2.10
N LEU A 489 1.06 -20.69 0.90
CA LEU A 489 0.11 -20.99 -0.17
C LEU A 489 -0.82 -22.14 0.22
N ALA A 490 -0.31 -23.18 0.88
CA ALA A 490 -1.15 -24.27 1.39
C ALA A 490 -2.19 -23.76 2.39
N ARG A 491 -1.81 -22.88 3.32
CA ARG A 491 -2.73 -22.23 4.26
C ARG A 491 -3.77 -21.37 3.52
N MET A 492 -3.34 -20.55 2.58
CA MET A 492 -4.19 -19.65 1.81
C MET A 492 -5.20 -20.42 0.94
N ILE A 493 -4.76 -21.44 0.20
CA ILE A 493 -5.64 -22.27 -0.64
C ILE A 493 -6.65 -23.00 0.23
N THR A 494 -6.23 -23.54 1.38
CA THR A 494 -7.14 -24.25 2.29
C THR A 494 -8.20 -23.28 2.85
N GLU A 495 -7.82 -22.08 3.26
CA GLU A 495 -8.77 -21.07 3.74
C GLU A 495 -9.78 -20.66 2.68
N PHE A 496 -9.35 -20.46 1.44
CA PHE A 496 -10.27 -20.15 0.34
C PHE A 496 -11.13 -21.33 -0.09
N ALA A 497 -10.63 -22.57 -0.01
CA ALA A 497 -11.38 -23.76 -0.40
C ALA A 497 -12.50 -24.09 0.60
N TYR A 498 -12.24 -23.92 1.90
CA TYR A 498 -13.22 -24.23 2.96
C TYR A 498 -14.02 -23.00 3.43
N GLY A 499 -13.60 -21.80 3.02
CA GLY A 499 -14.15 -20.54 3.51
C GLY A 499 -13.66 -20.19 4.91
N THR A 500 -13.61 -18.89 5.21
CA THR A 500 -13.31 -18.33 6.54
C THR A 500 -14.44 -18.55 7.55
N GLY A 501 -15.60 -19.02 7.08
CA GLY A 501 -16.80 -19.18 7.88
C GLY A 501 -17.50 -17.84 8.10
N SER A 502 -18.80 -17.92 8.35
CA SER A 502 -19.64 -16.81 8.79
C SER A 502 -20.36 -17.20 10.07
N CYS A 503 -20.99 -16.23 10.71
CA CYS A 503 -21.86 -16.47 11.86
C CYS A 503 -23.03 -17.43 11.57
N MET A 504 -23.43 -17.57 10.30
CA MET A 504 -24.44 -18.54 9.87
C MET A 504 -23.85 -19.89 9.48
N GLU A 505 -22.72 -19.88 8.79
CA GLU A 505 -22.06 -21.08 8.28
C GLU A 505 -20.64 -21.15 8.85
N PRO A 506 -20.43 -21.81 10.00
CA PRO A 506 -19.09 -21.97 10.55
C PRO A 506 -18.20 -22.71 9.54
N SER A 507 -16.92 -22.33 9.48
CA SER A 507 -16.00 -22.95 8.53
C SER A 507 -15.82 -24.43 8.84
N ASN A 508 -15.91 -25.26 7.79
CA ASN A 508 -15.62 -26.69 7.87
C ASN A 508 -14.11 -26.98 7.73
N CYS A 509 -13.27 -25.96 7.86
CA CYS A 509 -11.83 -26.13 7.66
C CYS A 509 -11.22 -26.93 8.82
N PRO A 510 -10.32 -27.90 8.54
CA PRO A 510 -9.64 -28.66 9.59
C PRO A 510 -8.96 -27.74 10.61
N THR A 511 -9.23 -27.98 11.89
CA THR A 511 -8.72 -27.18 13.02
C THR A 511 -7.19 -27.12 13.07
N ILE A 512 -6.50 -28.15 12.56
CA ILE A 512 -5.04 -28.18 12.47
C ILE A 512 -4.49 -27.10 11.52
N ILE A 513 -5.23 -26.80 10.45
CA ILE A 513 -4.78 -25.86 9.41
C ILE A 513 -5.40 -24.48 9.64
N CYS A 514 -6.72 -24.40 9.81
CA CYS A 514 -7.43 -23.12 9.95
C CYS A 514 -7.71 -22.70 11.40
N GLY A 515 -7.53 -23.58 12.38
CA GLY A 515 -7.78 -23.24 13.79
C GLY A 515 -6.70 -22.33 14.40
N VAL A 516 -5.61 -22.09 13.69
CA VAL A 516 -4.55 -21.16 14.11
C VAL A 516 -4.84 -19.77 13.54
N HIS A 517 -4.93 -18.79 14.43
CA HIS A 517 -5.09 -17.38 14.07
C HIS A 517 -3.97 -16.93 13.10
N TYR A 518 -4.32 -16.12 12.09
CA TYR A 518 -3.39 -15.75 11.01
C TYR A 518 -2.10 -15.07 11.51
N LEU A 519 -2.17 -14.31 12.62
CA LEU A 519 -0.97 -13.71 13.26
C LEU A 519 -0.06 -14.74 13.93
N TYR A 520 -0.61 -15.80 14.52
CA TYR A 520 0.20 -16.91 15.04
C TYR A 520 0.80 -17.71 13.91
N PHE A 521 0.04 -17.93 12.84
CA PHE A 521 0.56 -18.53 11.63
C PHE A 521 1.72 -17.71 11.06
N ALA A 522 1.65 -16.38 11.06
CA ALA A 522 2.76 -15.52 10.62
C ALA A 522 4.05 -15.75 11.43
N ILE A 523 3.94 -15.92 12.76
CA ILE A 523 5.08 -16.22 13.64
C ILE A 523 5.67 -17.59 13.30
N ILE A 524 4.81 -18.61 13.17
CA ILE A 524 5.22 -19.98 12.83
C ILE A 524 5.93 -19.99 11.47
N LEU A 525 5.34 -19.33 10.47
CA LEU A 525 5.88 -19.27 9.12
C LEU A 525 7.23 -18.55 9.09
N PHE A 526 7.34 -17.42 9.80
CA PHE A 526 8.60 -16.71 9.96
C PHE A 526 9.67 -17.60 10.59
N ALA A 527 9.34 -18.32 11.65
CA ALA A 527 10.27 -19.23 12.33
C ALA A 527 10.72 -20.38 11.40
N ILE A 528 9.80 -21.00 10.65
CA ILE A 528 10.12 -22.04 9.66
C ILE A 528 11.10 -21.49 8.61
N SER A 529 10.83 -20.32 8.06
CA SER A 529 11.71 -19.68 7.08
C SER A 529 13.08 -19.36 7.70
N VAL A 530 13.14 -18.76 8.89
CA VAL A 530 14.42 -18.47 9.58
C VAL A 530 15.22 -19.75 9.82
N ILE A 531 14.61 -20.80 10.37
CA ILE A 531 15.26 -22.08 10.64
C ILE A 531 15.81 -22.67 9.34
N THR A 532 15.01 -22.68 8.28
CA THR A 532 15.43 -23.21 6.98
C THR A 532 16.62 -22.44 6.41
N ILE A 533 16.56 -21.11 6.45
CA ILE A 533 17.67 -20.26 6.00
C ILE A 533 18.92 -20.56 6.81
N VAL A 534 18.82 -20.60 8.14
CA VAL A 534 19.95 -20.84 9.04
C VAL A 534 20.58 -22.21 8.78
N VAL A 535 19.79 -23.27 8.78
CA VAL A 535 20.27 -24.65 8.59
C VAL A 535 20.96 -24.78 7.23
N VAL A 536 20.29 -24.38 6.14
CA VAL A 536 20.87 -24.51 4.79
C VAL A 536 22.10 -23.60 4.62
N SER A 537 22.11 -22.40 5.20
CA SER A 537 23.28 -21.51 5.15
C SER A 537 24.48 -22.06 5.92
N LEU A 538 24.28 -22.80 7.01
CA LEU A 538 25.37 -23.45 7.73
C LEU A 538 26.00 -24.61 6.94
N PHE A 539 25.19 -25.35 6.17
CA PHE A 539 25.66 -26.45 5.32
C PHE A 539 26.23 -26.01 3.96
N THR A 540 26.08 -24.74 3.58
CA THR A 540 26.57 -24.22 2.30
C THR A 540 27.81 -23.34 2.48
N LYS A 541 28.60 -23.17 1.40
CA LYS A 541 29.86 -22.42 1.45
C LYS A 541 29.61 -20.96 1.86
N PRO A 542 30.40 -20.40 2.80
CA PRO A 542 30.26 -19.01 3.21
C PRO A 542 30.67 -18.07 2.07
N ILE A 543 29.97 -16.94 1.98
CA ILE A 543 30.34 -15.84 1.08
C ILE A 543 31.52 -15.08 1.74
N PRO A 544 32.66 -14.90 1.05
CA PRO A 544 33.78 -14.10 1.56
C PRO A 544 33.38 -12.67 1.92
N ASP A 545 33.98 -12.12 2.98
CA ASP A 545 33.64 -10.78 3.49
C ASP A 545 33.87 -9.66 2.43
N VAL A 546 34.78 -9.86 1.47
CA VAL A 546 35.06 -8.94 0.34
C VAL A 546 33.82 -8.62 -0.50
N HIS A 547 32.91 -9.59 -0.63
CA HIS A 547 31.65 -9.40 -1.37
C HIS A 547 30.53 -8.78 -0.51
N LEU A 548 30.73 -8.68 0.81
CA LEU A 548 29.68 -8.31 1.78
C LEU A 548 29.87 -6.91 2.39
N TYR A 549 30.97 -6.22 2.07
CA TYR A 549 31.22 -4.87 2.55
C TYR A 549 30.05 -3.94 2.25
N ARG A 550 29.63 -3.13 3.23
CA ARG A 550 28.50 -2.20 3.13
C ARG A 550 27.12 -2.83 2.85
N LEU A 551 26.99 -4.17 2.82
CA LEU A 551 25.71 -4.88 2.60
C LEU A 551 25.09 -5.47 3.87
N CYS A 552 25.90 -5.70 4.90
CA CYS A 552 25.48 -6.26 6.19
C CYS A 552 25.75 -5.28 7.34
N TRP A 553 25.00 -5.41 8.44
CA TRP A 553 25.14 -4.57 9.62
C TRP A 553 26.56 -4.60 10.21
N SER A 554 27.18 -5.78 10.30
CA SER A 554 28.54 -5.94 10.84
C SER A 554 29.62 -5.25 9.98
N LEU A 555 29.46 -5.26 8.65
CA LEU A 555 30.42 -4.75 7.67
C LEU A 555 30.04 -3.37 7.11
N ARG A 556 29.03 -2.70 7.69
CA ARG A 556 28.48 -1.44 7.16
C ARG A 556 29.45 -0.27 7.17
N ASN A 557 30.51 -0.30 7.99
CA ASN A 557 31.48 0.78 8.11
C ASN A 557 32.83 0.43 7.46
N SER A 558 32.93 -0.72 6.76
CA SER A 558 34.15 -1.07 6.04
C SER A 558 34.45 -0.01 4.97
N LYS A 559 35.71 0.42 4.89
CA LYS A 559 36.24 1.33 3.87
C LYS A 559 36.88 0.58 2.70
N GLU A 560 36.98 -0.74 2.81
CA GLU A 560 37.57 -1.59 1.77
C GLU A 560 36.70 -1.63 0.52
N GLU A 561 37.36 -1.85 -0.62
CA GLU A 561 36.69 -1.96 -1.91
C GLU A 561 35.82 -3.24 -1.94
N ARG A 562 34.58 -3.09 -2.41
CA ARG A 562 33.61 -4.19 -2.50
C ARG A 562 33.65 -4.74 -3.91
N ILE A 563 33.88 -6.04 -4.05
CA ILE A 563 33.74 -6.74 -5.33
C ILE A 563 32.32 -7.31 -5.38
N ASP A 564 31.49 -6.79 -6.28
CA ASP A 564 30.11 -7.25 -6.44
C ASP A 564 30.07 -8.66 -7.05
N LEU A 565 29.20 -9.52 -6.54
CA LEU A 565 29.06 -10.92 -6.98
C LEU A 565 28.61 -11.02 -8.46
N ASP A 566 28.03 -9.95 -9.00
CA ASP A 566 27.51 -9.83 -10.35
C ASP A 566 28.39 -8.99 -11.30
N ALA A 567 29.59 -8.57 -10.87
CA ALA A 567 30.52 -7.78 -11.70
C ALA A 567 30.88 -8.43 -13.05
N GLY A 568 30.80 -9.76 -13.16
CA GLY A 568 31.01 -10.49 -14.42
C GLY A 568 29.81 -10.41 -15.40
N GLU A 569 28.58 -10.22 -14.90
CA GLU A 569 27.39 -10.04 -15.74
C GLU A 569 27.25 -8.59 -16.24
N GLU A 570 27.62 -7.59 -15.42
CA GLU A 570 27.58 -6.17 -15.78
C GLU A 570 28.55 -5.82 -16.92
N ASN A 571 29.80 -6.32 -16.86
CA ASN A 571 30.78 -6.10 -17.92
C ASN A 571 30.30 -6.62 -19.29
N ILE A 572 29.55 -7.72 -19.34
CA ILE A 572 29.00 -8.26 -20.59
C ILE A 572 27.89 -7.35 -21.13
N GLN A 573 27.06 -6.79 -20.25
CA GLN A 573 25.98 -5.89 -20.61
C GLN A 573 26.51 -4.54 -21.14
N ASP A 574 27.51 -3.96 -20.48
CA ASP A 574 28.16 -2.70 -20.90
C ASP A 574 28.91 -2.86 -22.24
N THR A 575 29.63 -3.98 -22.42
CA THR A 575 30.31 -4.27 -23.70
C THR A 575 29.30 -4.48 -24.84
N LEU A 576 28.11 -5.02 -24.53
CA LEU A 576 27.00 -5.14 -25.48
C LEU A 576 26.39 -3.78 -25.82
N GLU A 577 26.22 -2.87 -24.85
CA GLU A 577 25.72 -1.52 -25.08
C GLU A 577 26.68 -0.65 -25.91
N GLU A 578 28.00 -0.72 -25.65
CA GLU A 578 29.02 -0.05 -26.48
C GLU A 578 29.03 -0.59 -27.93
N SER A 579 28.79 -1.88 -28.12
CA SER A 579 28.72 -2.48 -29.47
C SER A 579 27.45 -2.11 -30.27
N ILE A 580 26.44 -1.49 -29.63
CA ILE A 580 25.13 -1.18 -30.21
C ILE A 580 24.95 0.32 -30.55
N GLU A 581 25.94 1.19 -30.28
CA GLU A 581 25.97 2.56 -30.84
C GLU A 581 26.25 2.54 -32.36
N ILE A 582 25.36 1.92 -33.14
CA ILE A 582 25.18 2.23 -34.56
C ILE A 582 24.26 3.44 -34.60
N GLU A 583 24.79 4.60 -35.01
CA GLU A 583 24.01 5.79 -35.32
C GLU A 583 22.90 5.42 -36.32
N VAL A 584 21.67 5.28 -35.83
CA VAL A 584 20.50 5.16 -36.70
C VAL A 584 20.20 6.58 -37.21
N PRO A 585 20.30 6.86 -38.53
CA PRO A 585 20.08 8.19 -39.04
C PRO A 585 18.63 8.62 -38.78
N GLU A 586 18.45 9.78 -38.14
CA GLU A 586 17.13 10.36 -37.87
C GLU A 586 16.41 10.68 -39.19
N LYS A 587 15.49 9.79 -39.61
CA LYS A 587 14.52 10.14 -40.66
C LYS A 587 13.55 11.20 -40.13
N LYS A 588 13.45 12.34 -40.84
CA LYS A 588 12.45 13.40 -40.58
C LYS A 588 11.04 12.78 -40.46
N LYS A 589 10.50 12.76 -39.24
CA LYS A 589 9.16 12.22 -38.95
C LYS A 589 8.07 13.25 -39.31
N GLY A 590 6.96 12.78 -39.88
CA GLY A 590 5.79 13.61 -40.22
C GLY A 590 5.03 14.13 -38.98
N TYR A 591 4.32 15.24 -39.15
CA TYR A 591 3.66 16.00 -38.07
C TYR A 591 2.68 15.16 -37.23
N PHE A 592 1.88 14.30 -37.87
CA PHE A 592 0.95 13.39 -37.18
C PHE A 592 1.64 12.33 -36.32
N ARG A 593 2.78 11.81 -36.80
CA ARG A 593 3.57 10.82 -36.05
C ARG A 593 4.29 11.47 -34.88
N ARG A 594 4.69 12.73 -35.03
CA ARG A 594 5.22 13.54 -33.93
C ARG A 594 4.16 13.91 -32.90
N ALA A 595 2.94 14.22 -33.33
CA ALA A 595 1.81 14.45 -32.43
C ALA A 595 1.40 13.17 -31.68
N TYR A 596 1.41 12.02 -32.34
CA TYR A 596 1.21 10.71 -31.71
C TYR A 596 2.34 10.35 -30.74
N ASP A 597 3.60 10.55 -31.14
CA ASP A 597 4.76 10.32 -30.28
C ASP A 597 4.74 11.28 -29.07
N LEU A 598 4.32 12.54 -29.23
CA LEU A 598 4.14 13.52 -28.15
C LEU A 598 2.98 13.14 -27.22
N PHE A 599 1.83 12.74 -27.78
CA PHE A 599 0.66 12.26 -27.04
C PHE A 599 0.96 10.96 -26.29
N CYS A 600 1.83 10.11 -26.84
CA CYS A 600 2.23 8.84 -26.21
C CYS A 600 3.46 8.96 -25.29
N GLY A 601 4.10 10.13 -25.21
CA GLY A 601 5.31 10.37 -24.39
C GLY A 601 6.60 9.74 -24.93
N LEU A 602 6.68 9.49 -26.25
CA LEU A 602 7.77 8.80 -26.95
C LEU A 602 8.88 9.73 -27.47
N ASP A 603 8.76 11.05 -27.30
CA ASP A 603 9.81 12.02 -27.66
C ASP A 603 10.72 12.27 -26.44
N GLN A 604 11.80 11.49 -26.33
CA GLN A 604 12.85 11.71 -25.33
C GLN A 604 14.05 12.40 -25.98
N GLN A 605 14.31 13.65 -25.58
CA GLN A 605 15.64 14.23 -25.75
C GLN A 605 16.59 13.50 -24.79
N LYS A 606 17.63 12.85 -25.33
CA LYS A 606 18.72 12.28 -24.51
C LYS A 606 19.29 13.41 -23.64
N GLY A 607 19.22 13.23 -22.32
CA GLY A 607 19.88 14.15 -21.38
C GLY A 607 21.39 14.16 -21.61
N PRO A 608 22.11 15.20 -21.17
CA PRO A 608 23.56 15.25 -21.29
C PRO A 608 24.20 14.05 -20.59
N LYS A 609 25.08 13.31 -21.31
CA LYS A 609 25.92 12.26 -20.72
C LYS A 609 26.84 12.92 -19.68
N MET A 610 26.80 12.44 -18.45
CA MET A 610 27.64 12.94 -17.37
C MET A 610 29.10 12.55 -17.57
N THR A 611 30.03 13.37 -17.08
CA THR A 611 31.45 13.01 -17.06
C THR A 611 31.71 11.93 -15.98
N LYS A 612 32.75 11.09 -16.17
CA LYS A 612 33.08 10.02 -15.21
C LYS A 612 33.33 10.55 -13.79
N GLU A 613 33.96 11.71 -13.66
CA GLU A 613 34.19 12.38 -12.36
C GLU A 613 32.88 12.81 -11.70
N GLU A 614 31.91 13.34 -12.47
CA GLU A 614 30.60 13.69 -11.92
C GLU A 614 29.78 12.45 -11.55
N GLU A 615 29.94 11.35 -12.27
CA GLU A 615 29.28 10.08 -11.96
C GLU A 615 29.83 9.46 -10.67
N GLU A 616 31.15 9.45 -10.49
CA GLU A 616 31.81 9.01 -9.26
C GLU A 616 31.45 9.91 -8.07
N ALA A 617 31.48 11.23 -8.24
CA ALA A 617 31.06 12.17 -7.20
C ALA A 617 29.57 11.98 -6.84
N MET A 618 28.73 11.66 -7.82
CA MET A 618 27.33 11.31 -7.57
C MET A 618 27.21 9.98 -6.82
N LYS A 619 27.95 8.93 -7.20
CA LYS A 619 27.96 7.62 -6.50
C LYS A 619 28.43 7.76 -5.05
N LEU A 620 29.44 8.58 -4.80
CA LEU A 620 29.94 8.89 -3.46
C LEU A 620 28.89 9.64 -2.63
N LYS A 621 28.22 10.63 -3.22
CA LYS A 621 27.06 11.31 -2.63
C LYS A 621 25.85 10.37 -2.44
N MET A 622 25.71 9.35 -3.28
CA MET A 622 24.63 8.36 -3.17
C MET A 622 24.84 7.41 -1.99
N THR A 623 26.09 7.13 -1.60
CA THR A 623 26.44 6.18 -0.53
C THR A 623 26.77 6.83 0.81
N ASP A 624 26.85 8.17 0.85
CA ASP A 624 27.12 8.91 2.08
C ASP A 624 25.96 8.80 3.09
N THR A 625 26.33 8.50 4.34
CA THR A 625 25.43 8.40 5.50
C THR A 625 25.88 9.31 6.65
N SER A 626 26.83 10.21 6.40
CA SER A 626 27.32 11.16 7.38
C SER A 626 26.20 12.11 7.85
N GLU A 627 26.23 12.44 9.14
CA GLU A 627 25.24 13.32 9.77
C GLU A 627 25.95 14.43 10.55
N LYS A 628 25.38 15.64 10.49
CA LYS A 628 25.80 16.73 11.38
C LYS A 628 25.44 16.37 12.83
N PRO A 629 26.36 16.53 13.80
CA PRO A 629 26.15 16.09 15.19
C PRO A 629 24.87 16.64 15.83
N LEU A 630 24.58 17.92 15.64
CA LEU A 630 23.37 18.57 16.16
C LEU A 630 22.09 17.86 15.68
N TRP A 631 21.96 17.66 14.37
CA TRP A 631 20.78 17.06 13.77
C TRP A 631 20.63 15.59 14.14
N ARG A 632 21.75 14.85 14.24
CA ARG A 632 21.75 13.48 14.74
C ARG A 632 21.17 13.38 16.14
N THR A 633 21.57 14.27 17.05
CA THR A 633 21.04 14.33 18.42
C THR A 633 19.55 14.67 18.44
N ILE A 634 19.12 15.69 17.69
CA ILE A 634 17.70 16.07 17.60
C ILE A 634 16.85 14.89 17.10
N MET A 635 17.29 14.18 16.05
CA MET A 635 16.56 13.03 15.52
C MET A 635 16.52 11.88 16.54
N ASN A 636 17.62 11.58 17.23
CA ASN A 636 17.63 10.53 18.25
C ASN A 636 16.68 10.84 19.42
N ILE A 637 16.68 12.08 19.92
CA ILE A 637 15.76 12.50 21.00
C ILE A 637 14.31 12.34 20.56
N ASN A 638 13.96 12.83 19.37
CA ASN A 638 12.60 12.70 18.85
C ASN A 638 12.19 11.25 18.59
N GLY A 639 13.12 10.40 18.14
CA GLY A 639 12.88 8.96 18.00
C GLY A 639 12.55 8.29 19.34
N ILE A 640 13.27 8.63 20.40
CA ILE A 640 13.01 8.11 21.76
C ILE A 640 11.67 8.62 22.29
N ILE A 641 11.35 9.91 22.12
CA ILE A 641 10.05 10.47 22.52
C ILE A 641 8.92 9.72 21.82
N LEU A 642 9.03 9.54 20.50
CA LEU A 642 8.02 8.85 19.71
C LEU A 642 7.82 7.39 20.16
N LEU A 643 8.90 6.65 20.44
CA LEU A 643 8.82 5.29 20.98
C LEU A 643 8.20 5.28 22.39
N THR A 644 8.51 6.27 23.22
CA THR A 644 7.92 6.41 24.57
C THR A 644 6.41 6.67 24.48
N VAL A 645 5.98 7.53 23.54
CA VAL A 645 4.57 7.77 23.26
C VAL A 645 3.88 6.50 22.78
N ALA A 646 4.51 5.71 21.91
CA ALA A 646 3.94 4.44 21.46
C ALA A 646 3.76 3.45 22.61
N VAL A 647 4.73 3.34 23.51
CA VAL A 647 4.61 2.49 24.72
C VAL A 647 3.50 3.01 25.63
N PHE A 648 3.43 4.32 25.87
CA PHE A 648 2.37 4.93 26.66
C PHE A 648 0.98 4.66 26.07
N CYS A 649 0.81 4.80 24.76
CA CYS A 649 -0.45 4.51 24.08
C CYS A 649 -0.86 3.04 24.25
N HIS A 650 0.06 2.09 24.07
CA HIS A 650 -0.24 0.68 24.32
C HIS A 650 -0.57 0.41 25.78
N ALA A 651 0.15 1.01 26.73
CA ALA A 651 -0.07 0.81 28.16
C ALA A 651 -1.39 1.44 28.65
N TYR A 652 -1.79 2.58 28.10
CA TYR A 652 -3.03 3.27 28.47
C TYR A 652 -4.28 2.51 28.03
N PHE A 653 -4.21 1.86 26.85
CA PHE A 653 -5.31 1.06 26.30
C PHE A 653 -5.08 -0.46 26.45
N ALA A 654 -4.14 -0.86 27.32
CA ALA A 654 -3.76 -2.26 27.55
C ALA A 654 -4.93 -3.07 28.09
#